data_AF-A0A1S2M3L7-F1
#
_entry.id   AF-A0A1S2M3L7-F1
#
_cell.length_a   1.000
_cell.length_b   1.000
_cell.length_c   1.000
_cell.angle_alpha   90.00
_cell.angle_beta   90.00
_cell.angle_gamma   90.00
#
_symmetry.space_group_name_H-M   'P 1'
#
loop_
_entity.id
_entity.type
_entity.pdbx_description
1 polymer ?
#
loop_
_entity_poly.entity_id
_entity_poly.type
_entity_poly.pdbx_seq_one_letter_code
_entity_poly.pdbx_strand_id
1 'polypeptide(L)'
;MNNLVKAAKLLDEIEQIKQQLVNFGKNIEVPKEFSQICKQLNGVVTYLEEEVKNTNYEGNDGSLRDIYEVLKKDSIILVTDEKGFITYVNRKCCQVVGYTRQELIGEHTRIFNSGYHGKDFYKNLWKTILSGEVWKGEMNIKRKNGSSIWNFISIFPILDQKQRPLKFLTLRTDITEKKIMELKLMQTEKQMHSIIENSKLMIGIFDVSGTLTFVNHSVEKILGYRLSEVIGSPIFNYILEEDIIRVQSGLKNILNQTGNSFRFELKIKHKNGYLVWCEISATNHLKDRFINGVVFNLRDITEQKKIDEKTHYMAYFDYLTDLPNRRHFEVLFEQELLIAQEKESQFAMMVLDLDGFTHVNNSLGHKIGDLLLKEVSNKMKQNFGDTAIIGRLSGDEFALLLPNVGEFELIEKATNQLLTSIGNHPFKIGGYEFFITASVGVSVYPYSGKSMQQLFKHANSALYSAKYNGKNQYQIFSPSMNLASDKKFMLKNDLQKAVMNDELIIHYQPRFDPITYEVTGAEALIRWNHPELGMISPLEFIPIAEETGLIIQIGEWLIREVCTKSKMWQRQLITPVKISINLSAIQLFQSNFVEKVLTMLRGTELEAKWIEFEITESVIIDKEEQVLKTLTQIKELGISIALDDFGTGYSAINYLRQIPCDIIKIDKSLVKDMQIEVTNFEIVAAIVALCHKLNKTVVAEGVETPQQLLSLQKIECDEIQGYLFSKPVEETEFVEIIKNKKWINKIVKND
;
A
#
# COMPACT_ATOMS: atom_id res chain seq x y z
N MET A 1 54.60 92.33 16.16
CA MET A 1 53.53 92.15 15.14
C MET A 1 53.73 90.94 14.21
N ASN A 2 54.96 90.46 13.92
CA ASN A 2 55.16 89.26 13.07
C ASN A 2 54.94 87.88 13.74
N ASN A 3 54.75 87.81 15.07
CA ASN A 3 54.47 86.55 15.79
C ASN A 3 52.97 86.31 16.05
N LEU A 4 52.12 87.34 16.01
CA LEU A 4 50.66 87.21 16.12
C LEU A 4 50.00 86.76 14.81
N VAL A 5 50.54 87.18 13.66
CA VAL A 5 50.09 86.73 12.33
C VAL A 5 50.51 85.28 12.04
N LYS A 6 51.63 84.82 12.60
CA LYS A 6 52.09 83.41 12.51
C LYS A 6 51.32 82.48 13.46
N ALA A 7 50.91 82.95 14.64
CA ALA A 7 50.10 82.18 15.58
C ALA A 7 48.65 81.98 15.09
N ALA A 8 48.06 82.99 14.45
CA ALA A 8 46.73 82.89 13.84
C ALA A 8 46.70 81.92 12.64
N LYS A 9 47.74 81.92 11.79
CA LYS A 9 47.88 80.96 10.68
C LYS A 9 48.04 79.52 11.16
N LEU A 10 48.75 79.31 12.28
CA LEU A 10 48.96 77.98 12.85
C LEU A 10 47.69 77.41 13.50
N LEU A 11 46.83 78.27 14.06
CA LEU A 11 45.54 77.90 14.64
C LEU A 11 44.51 77.50 13.56
N ASP A 12 44.45 78.23 12.44
CA ASP A 12 43.64 77.87 11.26
C ASP A 12 44.11 76.55 10.62
N GLU A 13 45.43 76.32 10.55
CA GLU A 13 45.99 75.06 10.04
C GLU A 13 45.67 73.86 10.97
N ILE A 14 45.66 74.06 12.29
CA ILE A 14 45.28 73.03 13.28
C ILE A 14 43.78 72.71 13.20
N GLU A 15 42.91 73.70 12.98
CA GLU A 15 41.47 73.47 12.79
C GLU A 15 41.17 72.74 11.48
N GLN A 16 41.85 73.11 10.38
CA GLN A 16 41.76 72.39 9.10
C GLN A 16 42.25 70.94 9.21
N ILE A 17 43.34 70.70 9.95
CA ILE A 17 43.87 69.34 10.20
C ILE A 17 42.88 68.53 11.06
N LYS A 18 42.21 69.15 12.04
CA LYS A 18 41.17 68.50 12.86
C LYS A 18 39.95 68.10 12.02
N GLN A 19 39.56 68.95 11.07
CA GLN A 19 38.45 68.70 10.14
C GLN A 19 38.81 67.67 9.06
N GLN A 20 40.08 67.60 8.66
CA GLN A 20 40.61 66.55 7.79
C GLN A 20 40.72 65.20 8.52
N LEU A 21 41.18 65.17 9.78
CA LEU A 21 41.28 63.95 10.59
C LEU A 21 39.93 63.27 10.89
N VAL A 22 38.84 64.04 10.97
CA VAL A 22 37.46 63.48 11.05
C VAL A 22 37.02 62.86 9.72
N ASN A 23 37.53 63.37 8.59
CA ASN A 23 37.26 62.84 7.25
C ASN A 23 38.21 61.70 6.82
N PHE A 24 39.35 61.52 7.50
CA PHE A 24 40.42 60.55 7.19
C PHE A 24 40.19 59.13 7.74
N GLY A 25 38.96 58.80 8.14
CA GLY A 25 38.51 57.42 8.44
C GLY A 25 38.32 56.53 7.20
N LYS A 26 38.75 56.96 6.01
CA LYS A 26 38.68 56.16 4.78
C LYS A 26 40.00 56.26 4.00
N ASN A 27 40.61 55.09 3.82
CA ASN A 27 41.69 54.75 2.90
C ASN A 27 43.14 54.98 3.38
N ILE A 28 43.91 53.91 3.25
CA ILE A 28 45.28 53.68 3.73
C ILE A 28 46.28 54.09 2.66
N GLU A 29 47.31 54.86 3.02
CA GLU A 29 48.74 54.62 2.72
C GLU A 29 49.59 55.66 3.49
N VAL A 30 50.56 55.19 4.29
CA VAL A 30 51.39 56.06 5.15
C VAL A 30 52.80 56.16 4.59
N PRO A 31 53.23 57.35 4.12
CA PRO A 31 54.64 57.76 4.28
C PRO A 31 54.89 59.27 4.52
N LYS A 32 56.03 59.56 5.18
CA LYS A 32 56.76 60.83 5.38
C LYS A 32 56.24 61.92 6.34
N GLU A 33 54.97 61.97 6.71
CA GLU A 33 54.45 63.00 7.65
C GLU A 33 54.58 62.63 9.15
N PHE A 34 55.04 61.41 9.46
CA PHE A 34 55.22 60.93 10.84
C PHE A 34 56.46 61.51 11.56
N SER A 35 57.40 62.14 10.84
CA SER A 35 58.58 62.81 11.40
C SER A 35 58.22 64.07 12.20
N GLN A 36 57.11 64.72 11.84
CA GLN A 36 56.67 65.98 12.46
C GLN A 36 55.93 65.73 13.79
N ILE A 37 55.21 64.61 13.89
CA ILE A 37 54.62 64.09 15.15
C ILE A 37 55.73 63.66 16.13
N CYS A 38 56.84 63.08 15.63
CA CYS A 38 58.00 62.72 16.46
C CYS A 38 58.74 63.97 17.00
N LYS A 39 58.82 65.07 16.24
CA LYS A 39 59.36 66.35 16.74
C LYS A 39 58.49 66.99 17.82
N GLN A 40 57.17 66.82 17.78
CA GLN A 40 56.24 67.35 18.79
C GLN A 40 56.17 66.47 20.06
N LEU A 41 56.37 65.15 19.95
CA LEU A 41 56.47 64.24 21.11
C LEU A 41 57.80 64.37 21.87
N ASN A 42 58.88 64.86 21.25
CA ASN A 42 60.11 65.24 21.97
C ASN A 42 59.87 66.36 22.98
N GLY A 43 58.93 67.27 22.72
CA GLY A 43 58.50 68.28 23.69
C GLY A 43 57.81 67.67 24.91
N VAL A 44 57.01 66.62 24.71
CA VAL A 44 56.28 65.94 25.79
C VAL A 44 57.23 65.15 26.69
N VAL A 45 58.27 64.52 26.14
CA VAL A 45 59.26 63.78 26.95
C VAL A 45 60.22 64.72 27.69
N THR A 46 60.64 65.84 27.07
CA THR A 46 61.51 66.83 27.72
C THR A 46 60.76 67.58 28.84
N TYR A 47 59.47 67.88 28.63
CA TYR A 47 58.59 68.48 29.63
C TYR A 47 58.32 67.54 30.82
N LEU A 48 58.12 66.24 30.58
CA LEU A 48 57.93 65.23 31.64
C LEU A 48 59.21 64.93 32.44
N GLU A 49 60.40 65.22 31.92
CA GLU A 49 61.68 65.14 32.64
C GLU A 49 62.00 66.41 33.45
N GLU A 50 61.46 67.58 33.05
CA GLU A 50 61.55 68.85 33.82
C GLU A 50 60.51 68.93 34.96
N GLU A 51 59.30 68.39 34.80
CA GLU A 51 58.23 68.40 35.82
C GLU A 51 58.52 67.52 37.05
N VAL A 52 59.48 66.59 36.96
CA VAL A 52 59.93 65.76 38.10
C VAL A 52 61.08 66.43 38.88
N LYS A 53 61.70 67.50 38.35
CA LYS A 53 62.86 68.16 38.98
C LYS A 53 62.58 69.52 39.61
N ASN A 54 61.54 70.25 39.20
CA ASN A 54 61.26 71.58 39.76
C ASN A 54 59.81 71.70 40.27
N THR A 55 59.60 71.23 41.50
CA THR A 55 58.45 71.64 42.32
C THR A 55 58.60 73.12 42.63
N ASN A 56 57.89 73.96 41.86
CA ASN A 56 57.39 75.32 42.13
C ASN A 56 57.41 76.12 40.82
N TYR A 57 56.36 76.01 40.01
CA TYR A 57 56.12 76.93 38.92
C TYR A 57 54.62 77.20 38.75
N GLU A 58 54.22 78.45 38.97
CA GLU A 58 52.90 78.98 38.64
C GLU A 58 52.92 79.50 37.19
N GLY A 59 52.14 78.87 36.30
CA GLY A 59 51.99 79.30 34.91
C GLY A 59 50.82 78.58 34.20
N ASN A 60 49.84 79.37 33.74
CA ASN A 60 48.60 78.91 33.09
C ASN A 60 48.82 78.63 31.58
N ASP A 61 48.81 77.36 31.16
CA ASP A 61 48.63 77.00 29.74
C ASP A 61 47.79 75.70 29.61
N GLY A 62 46.50 75.85 29.29
CA GLY A 62 45.49 74.77 29.35
C GLY A 62 45.53 73.78 28.19
N SER A 63 46.04 74.18 27.01
CA SER A 63 45.94 73.39 25.77
C SER A 63 46.85 72.16 25.73
N LEU A 64 48.06 72.25 26.29
CA LEU A 64 48.99 71.13 26.43
C LEU A 64 48.52 70.15 27.50
N ARG A 65 47.89 70.66 28.56
CA ARG A 65 47.29 69.85 29.63
C ARG A 65 46.12 69.02 29.11
N ASP A 66 45.29 69.59 28.23
CA ASP A 66 44.16 68.89 27.61
C ASP A 66 44.62 67.79 26.63
N ILE A 67 45.63 68.05 25.78
CA ILE A 67 46.20 67.03 24.88
C ILE A 67 46.88 65.91 25.70
N TYR A 68 47.59 66.26 26.76
CA TYR A 68 48.19 65.30 27.69
C TYR A 68 47.13 64.45 28.38
N GLU A 69 46.04 65.04 28.86
CA GLU A 69 44.95 64.31 29.51
C GLU A 69 44.20 63.39 28.52
N VAL A 70 43.99 63.80 27.26
CA VAL A 70 43.41 62.94 26.21
C VAL A 70 44.30 61.75 25.88
N LEU A 71 45.61 61.96 25.68
CA LEU A 71 46.57 60.87 25.44
C LEU A 71 46.69 59.93 26.65
N LYS A 72 46.62 60.47 27.86
CA LYS A 72 46.68 59.71 29.13
C LYS A 72 45.41 58.90 29.38
N LYS A 73 44.23 59.38 28.96
CA LYS A 73 42.93 58.76 29.24
C LYS A 73 42.47 57.78 28.17
N ASP A 74 42.65 58.09 26.89
CA ASP A 74 41.99 57.35 25.79
C ASP A 74 42.93 56.51 24.92
N SER A 75 44.24 56.79 24.93
CA SER A 75 45.23 55.98 24.19
C SER A 75 45.86 54.89 25.06
N ILE A 76 46.22 53.74 24.49
CA ILE A 76 47.02 52.73 25.21
C ILE A 76 48.50 53.06 25.01
N ILE A 77 49.18 53.50 26.07
CA ILE A 77 50.57 53.97 26.00
C ILE A 77 51.47 53.12 26.88
N LEU A 78 52.60 52.70 26.31
CA LEU A 78 53.67 51.98 26.98
C LEU A 78 55.02 52.49 26.49
N VAL A 79 55.99 52.69 27.38
CA VAL A 79 57.37 53.04 27.04
C VAL A 79 58.32 51.98 27.56
N THR A 80 59.31 51.62 26.76
CA THR A 80 60.40 50.72 27.17
C THR A 80 61.76 51.40 27.07
N ASP A 81 62.75 50.81 27.73
CA ASP A 81 64.16 51.06 27.45
C ASP A 81 64.59 50.46 26.10
N GLU A 82 65.87 50.60 25.76
CA GLU A 82 66.48 50.10 24.52
C GLU A 82 66.51 48.57 24.42
N LYS A 83 66.30 47.86 25.54
CA LYS A 83 66.28 46.38 25.61
C LYS A 83 64.87 45.81 25.63
N GLY A 84 63.83 46.63 25.72
CA GLY A 84 62.43 46.22 25.72
C GLY A 84 61.81 45.98 27.10
N PHE A 85 62.48 46.43 28.17
CA PHE A 85 61.93 46.46 29.52
C PHE A 85 61.07 47.70 29.72
N ILE A 86 59.90 47.52 30.31
CA ILE A 86 58.87 48.54 30.42
C ILE A 86 59.27 49.55 31.50
N THR A 87 59.41 50.81 31.12
CA THR A 87 59.78 51.92 32.00
C THR A 87 58.58 52.82 32.34
N TYR A 88 57.53 52.80 31.51
CA TYR A 88 56.30 53.53 31.77
C TYR A 88 55.09 52.85 31.11
N VAL A 89 53.93 52.92 31.78
CA VAL A 89 52.63 52.53 31.23
C VAL A 89 51.56 53.49 31.76
N ASN A 90 50.60 53.84 30.91
CA ASN A 90 49.46 54.64 31.35
C ASN A 90 48.33 53.77 31.93
N ARG A 91 47.35 54.40 32.59
CA ARG A 91 46.21 53.72 33.23
C ARG A 91 45.41 52.88 32.23
N LYS A 92 45.19 53.39 31.02
CA LYS A 92 44.46 52.68 29.96
C LYS A 92 45.16 51.40 29.54
N CYS A 93 46.50 51.40 29.42
CA CYS A 93 47.28 50.19 29.16
C CYS A 93 47.03 49.12 30.23
N CYS A 94 47.14 49.50 31.51
CA CYS A 94 46.90 48.59 32.64
C CYS A 94 45.48 48.00 32.61
N GLN A 95 44.46 48.81 32.32
CA GLN A 95 43.07 48.36 32.19
C GLN A 95 42.88 47.34 31.05
N VAL A 96 43.48 47.59 29.88
CA VAL A 96 43.28 46.76 28.69
C VAL A 96 44.04 45.43 28.79
N VAL A 97 45.27 45.45 29.33
CA VAL A 97 46.09 44.23 29.47
C VAL A 97 45.80 43.46 30.76
N GLY A 98 45.17 44.11 31.75
CA GLY A 98 44.77 43.51 33.03
C GLY A 98 45.89 43.39 34.06
N TYR A 99 47.09 43.90 33.78
CA TYR A 99 48.19 43.97 34.73
C TYR A 99 48.21 45.31 35.45
N THR A 100 48.61 45.33 36.72
CA THR A 100 48.84 46.58 37.45
C THR A 100 50.14 47.23 36.99
N ARG A 101 50.28 48.54 37.21
CA ARG A 101 51.52 49.26 36.85
C ARG A 101 52.75 48.66 37.54
N GLN A 102 52.63 48.28 38.82
CA GLN A 102 53.74 47.69 39.58
C GLN A 102 54.19 46.35 39.00
N GLU A 103 53.27 45.57 38.42
CA GLU A 103 53.58 44.29 37.77
C GLU A 103 54.18 44.46 36.36
N LEU A 104 54.00 45.63 35.73
CA LEU A 104 54.50 45.89 34.38
C LEU A 104 55.86 46.59 34.37
N ILE A 105 56.12 47.48 35.33
CA ILE A 105 57.37 48.24 35.37
C ILE A 105 58.55 47.31 35.67
N GLY A 106 59.58 47.34 34.85
CA GLY A 106 60.76 46.46 34.95
C GLY A 106 60.60 45.12 34.24
N GLU A 107 59.39 44.74 33.82
CA GLU A 107 59.16 43.52 33.04
C GLU A 107 59.44 43.72 31.55
N HIS A 108 59.83 42.65 30.85
CA HIS A 108 60.02 42.71 29.41
C HIS A 108 58.66 42.61 28.69
N THR A 109 58.48 43.35 27.59
CA THR A 109 57.30 43.30 26.72
C THR A 109 56.90 41.91 26.20
N ARG A 110 57.74 40.88 26.38
CA ARG A 110 57.43 39.48 26.10
C ARG A 110 56.30 38.93 26.98
N ILE A 111 56.01 39.58 28.11
CA ILE A 111 54.86 39.27 28.96
C ILE A 111 53.52 39.33 28.20
N PHE A 112 53.47 40.10 27.11
CA PHE A 112 52.29 40.23 26.25
C PHE A 112 52.24 39.22 25.09
N ASN A 113 53.22 38.31 24.97
CA ASN A 113 53.27 37.37 23.85
C ASN A 113 52.14 36.33 23.97
N SER A 114 51.29 36.24 22.93
CA SER A 114 50.21 35.24 22.87
C SER A 114 50.61 33.93 22.21
N GLY A 115 51.79 33.86 21.59
CA GLY A 115 52.23 32.71 20.79
C GLY A 115 51.65 32.65 19.37
N TYR A 116 50.78 33.59 18.98
CA TYR A 116 50.18 33.63 17.64
C TYR A 116 51.19 33.99 16.55
N HIS A 117 52.11 34.92 16.84
CA HIS A 117 53.08 35.44 15.87
C HIS A 117 54.41 34.65 15.93
N GLY A 118 54.94 34.29 14.77
CA GLY A 118 56.19 33.53 14.64
C GLY A 118 57.47 34.33 14.97
N LYS A 119 58.61 33.65 15.06
CA LYS A 119 59.91 34.27 15.38
C LYS A 119 60.33 35.35 14.36
N ASP A 120 60.05 35.13 13.08
CA ASP A 120 60.41 36.08 12.01
C ASP A 120 59.66 37.41 12.12
N PHE A 121 58.41 37.39 12.59
CA PHE A 121 57.62 38.59 12.84
C PHE A 121 58.31 39.50 13.87
N TYR A 122 58.70 38.95 15.02
CA TYR A 122 59.37 39.71 16.06
C TYR A 122 60.80 40.12 15.66
N LYS A 123 61.51 39.29 14.88
CA LYS A 123 62.83 39.65 14.34
C LYS A 123 62.74 40.87 13.42
N ASN A 124 61.70 40.94 12.58
CA ASN A 124 61.47 42.09 11.71
C ASN A 124 61.11 43.34 12.52
N LEU A 125 60.18 43.21 13.48
CA LEU A 125 59.81 44.30 14.40
C LEU A 125 61.05 44.90 15.09
N TRP A 126 61.88 44.06 15.73
CA TRP A 126 63.08 44.52 16.43
C TRP A 126 64.10 45.16 15.49
N LYS A 127 64.30 44.59 14.29
CA LYS A 127 65.18 45.16 13.27
C LYS A 127 64.73 46.56 12.87
N THR A 128 63.43 46.78 12.65
CA THR A 128 62.85 48.08 12.27
C THR A 128 63.03 49.12 13.37
N ILE A 129 62.68 48.81 14.62
CA ILE A 129 62.75 49.81 15.69
C ILE A 129 64.19 50.13 16.11
N LEU A 130 65.11 49.16 16.03
CA LEU A 130 66.53 49.37 16.35
C LEU A 130 67.27 50.17 15.28
N SER A 131 66.78 50.21 14.03
CA SER A 131 67.33 51.09 12.98
C SER A 131 66.83 52.53 13.09
N GLY A 132 66.01 52.87 14.09
CA GLY A 132 65.44 54.20 14.27
C GLY A 132 64.16 54.44 13.45
N GLU A 133 63.58 53.41 12.83
CA GLU A 133 62.33 53.51 12.09
C GLU A 133 61.10 53.17 12.94
N VAL A 134 59.94 53.69 12.55
CA VAL A 134 58.66 53.40 13.22
C VAL A 134 58.10 52.08 12.71
N TRP A 135 57.80 51.14 13.61
CA TRP A 135 57.13 49.90 13.25
C TRP A 135 55.62 50.03 13.46
N LYS A 136 54.81 49.54 12.50
CA LYS A 136 53.35 49.47 12.59
C LYS A 136 52.86 48.07 12.21
N GLY A 137 51.89 47.55 12.96
CA GLY A 137 51.29 46.25 12.61
C GLY A 137 50.20 45.79 13.57
N GLU A 138 49.41 44.82 13.12
CA GLU A 138 48.42 44.13 13.94
C GLU A 138 49.09 43.00 14.73
N MET A 139 48.98 43.05 16.05
CA MET A 139 49.56 42.05 16.94
C MET A 139 48.50 41.51 17.88
N ASN A 140 48.46 40.18 17.98
CA ASN A 140 47.65 39.49 18.97
C ASN A 140 48.48 39.43 20.26
N ILE A 141 47.95 39.96 21.34
CA ILE A 141 48.65 40.00 22.63
C ILE A 141 47.84 39.30 23.71
N LYS A 142 48.54 38.76 24.70
CA LYS A 142 47.97 38.06 25.85
C LYS A 142 47.72 39.03 27.01
N ARG A 143 46.53 38.98 27.58
CA ARG A 143 46.13 39.66 28.83
C ARG A 143 46.51 38.81 30.04
N LYS A 144 46.53 39.41 31.24
CA LYS A 144 46.86 38.73 32.51
C LYS A 144 46.01 37.50 32.79
N ASN A 145 44.72 37.57 32.48
CA ASN A 145 43.76 36.47 32.67
C ASN A 145 43.91 35.33 31.63
N GLY A 146 44.91 35.39 30.75
CA GLY A 146 45.14 34.39 29.71
C GLY A 146 44.39 34.62 28.40
N SER A 147 43.40 35.51 28.37
CA SER A 147 42.69 35.85 27.13
C SER A 147 43.57 36.66 26.17
N SER A 148 43.28 36.59 24.88
CA SER A 148 44.00 37.34 23.85
C SER A 148 43.18 38.52 23.33
N ILE A 149 43.86 39.58 22.91
CA ILE A 149 43.30 40.80 22.33
C ILE A 149 44.11 41.17 21.10
N TRP A 150 43.44 41.57 20.02
CA TRP A 150 44.09 42.10 18.84
C TRP A 150 44.32 43.60 19.01
N ASN A 151 45.57 44.03 18.82
CA ASN A 151 45.91 45.45 18.79
C ASN A 151 46.54 45.83 17.47
N PHE A 152 46.17 46.99 16.93
CA PHE A 152 47.04 47.71 16.01
C PHE A 152 48.07 48.48 16.84
N ILE A 153 49.35 48.25 16.60
CA ILE A 153 50.44 48.78 17.42
C ILE A 153 51.35 49.64 16.54
N SER A 154 51.71 50.82 17.04
CA SER A 154 52.76 51.67 16.49
C SER A 154 53.88 51.85 17.51
N ILE A 155 55.11 51.49 17.16
CA ILE A 155 56.29 51.58 18.03
C ILE A 155 57.24 52.62 17.46
N PHE A 156 57.52 53.66 18.25
CA PHE A 156 58.33 54.81 17.90
C PHE A 156 59.65 54.79 18.69
N PRO A 157 60.80 54.76 18.01
CA PRO A 157 62.09 54.92 18.69
C PRO A 157 62.33 56.38 19.08
N ILE A 158 62.69 56.60 20.35
CA ILE A 158 63.18 57.87 20.88
C ILE A 158 64.71 57.81 20.84
N LEU A 159 65.33 58.70 20.09
CA LEU A 159 66.75 58.64 19.76
C LEU A 159 67.58 59.56 20.67
N ASP A 160 68.82 59.16 20.98
CA ASP A 160 69.81 60.01 21.64
C ASP A 160 70.42 61.06 20.69
N GLN A 161 71.27 61.96 21.21
CA GLN A 161 71.97 62.98 20.40
C GLN A 161 72.89 62.38 19.31
N LYS A 162 73.20 61.08 19.39
CA LYS A 162 74.00 60.32 18.41
C LYS A 162 73.12 59.44 17.49
N GLN A 163 71.81 59.71 17.42
CA GLN A 163 70.84 58.98 16.59
C GLN A 163 70.66 57.49 16.96
N ARG A 164 70.96 57.09 18.20
CA ARG A 164 70.78 55.71 18.67
C ARG A 164 69.50 55.60 19.48
N PRO A 165 68.67 54.55 19.31
CA PRO A 165 67.47 54.35 20.12
C PRO A 165 67.80 54.24 21.61
N LEU A 166 67.19 55.13 22.41
CA LEU A 166 67.32 55.21 23.86
C LEU A 166 66.08 54.61 24.56
N LYS A 167 64.88 54.89 24.03
CA LYS A 167 63.60 54.40 24.56
C LYS A 167 62.66 54.10 23.40
N PHE A 168 61.65 53.26 23.61
CA PHE A 168 60.59 53.03 22.62
C PHE A 168 59.22 53.42 23.17
N LEU A 169 58.54 54.35 22.51
CA LEU A 169 57.15 54.71 22.79
C LEU A 169 56.22 53.82 21.96
N THR A 170 55.32 53.12 22.61
CA THR A 170 54.34 52.22 21.98
C THR A 170 52.94 52.78 22.15
N LEU A 171 52.24 52.99 21.04
CA LEU A 171 50.81 53.29 20.98
C LEU A 171 50.05 52.05 20.53
N ARG A 172 48.92 51.73 21.17
CA ARG A 172 48.07 50.59 20.80
C ARG A 172 46.60 51.00 20.65
N THR A 173 45.91 50.34 19.73
CA THR A 173 44.47 50.43 19.52
C THR A 173 43.86 49.03 19.50
N ASP A 174 42.86 48.75 20.35
CA ASP A 174 42.13 47.47 20.33
C ASP A 174 41.30 47.34 19.04
N ILE A 175 41.51 46.25 18.30
CA ILE A 175 40.80 45.94 17.05
C ILE A 175 40.08 44.58 17.12
N THR A 176 39.84 44.05 18.32
CA THR A 176 39.29 42.70 18.52
C THR A 176 37.88 42.54 17.94
N GLU A 177 36.98 43.51 18.17
CA GLU A 177 35.60 43.46 17.64
C GLU A 177 35.59 43.43 16.10
N LYS A 178 36.44 44.23 15.46
CA LYS A 178 36.60 44.27 14.00
C LYS A 178 36.96 42.89 13.45
N LYS A 179 37.93 42.20 14.05
CA LYS A 179 38.34 40.84 13.64
C LYS A 179 37.23 39.81 13.81
N ILE A 180 36.46 39.89 14.89
CA ILE A 180 35.32 38.97 15.12
C ILE A 180 34.24 39.17 14.05
N MET A 181 33.94 40.42 13.68
CA MET A 181 32.96 40.72 12.63
C MET A 181 33.43 40.22 11.26
N GLU A 182 34.70 40.43 10.91
CA GLU A 182 35.29 39.92 9.66
C GLU A 182 35.17 38.39 9.55
N LEU A 183 35.52 37.65 10.61
CA LEU A 183 35.40 36.20 10.64
C LEU A 183 33.95 35.72 10.56
N LYS A 184 33.03 36.39 11.28
CA LYS A 184 31.60 36.08 11.22
C LYS A 184 31.04 36.29 9.81
N LEU A 185 31.43 37.37 9.13
CA LEU A 185 31.01 37.63 7.76
C LEU A 185 31.47 36.53 6.80
N MET A 186 32.76 36.17 6.86
CA MET A 186 33.32 35.06 6.05
C MET A 186 32.62 33.73 6.35
N GLN A 187 32.28 33.46 7.60
CA GLN A 187 31.57 32.24 7.98
C GLN A 187 30.15 32.22 7.42
N THR A 188 29.39 33.31 7.58
CA THR A 188 28.03 33.44 7.05
C THR A 188 28.01 33.30 5.53
N GLU A 189 28.96 33.93 4.82
CA GLU A 189 29.06 33.85 3.36
C GLU A 189 29.30 32.41 2.89
N LYS A 190 30.24 31.69 3.51
CA LYS A 190 30.49 30.27 3.21
C LYS A 190 29.27 29.39 3.52
N GLN A 191 28.57 29.66 4.61
CA GLN A 191 27.35 28.93 4.97
C GLN A 191 26.25 29.15 3.92
N MET A 192 26.01 30.39 3.50
CA MET A 192 25.01 30.71 2.47
C MET A 192 25.33 30.05 1.13
N HIS A 193 26.59 30.13 0.67
CA HIS A 193 27.03 29.49 -0.56
C HIS A 193 26.80 27.97 -0.51
N SER A 194 27.12 27.32 0.62
CA SER A 194 26.91 25.88 0.79
C SER A 194 25.44 25.48 0.76
N ILE A 195 24.54 26.29 1.34
CA ILE A 195 23.09 26.03 1.33
C ILE A 195 22.53 26.12 -0.10
N ILE A 196 22.94 27.13 -0.85
CA ILE A 196 22.47 27.35 -2.24
C ILE A 196 22.97 26.23 -3.16
N GLU A 197 24.25 25.85 -3.06
CA GLU A 197 24.84 24.82 -3.93
C GLU A 197 24.31 23.40 -3.65
N ASN A 198 23.95 23.11 -2.40
CA ASN A 198 23.39 21.80 -2.04
C ASN A 198 21.85 21.77 -2.08
N SER A 199 21.21 22.85 -2.52
CA SER A 199 19.77 22.89 -2.70
C SER A 199 19.34 21.92 -3.79
N LYS A 200 18.31 21.12 -3.52
CA LYS A 200 17.66 20.27 -4.54
C LYS A 200 16.87 21.08 -5.57
N LEU A 201 16.61 22.35 -5.29
CA LEU A 201 15.99 23.28 -6.23
C LEU A 201 17.07 23.95 -7.07
N MET A 202 16.78 24.15 -8.35
CA MET A 202 17.56 25.08 -9.16
C MET A 202 17.16 26.50 -8.75
N ILE A 203 18.12 27.30 -8.31
CA ILE A 203 17.94 28.69 -7.91
C ILE A 203 18.76 29.53 -8.85
N GLY A 204 18.15 30.55 -9.44
CA GLY A 204 18.84 31.45 -10.33
C GLY A 204 18.33 32.88 -10.28
N ILE A 205 19.07 33.75 -10.95
CA ILE A 205 18.78 35.18 -11.11
C ILE A 205 18.86 35.49 -12.59
N PHE A 206 17.88 36.23 -13.10
CA PHE A 206 17.97 36.85 -14.42
C PHE A 206 17.75 38.36 -14.33
N ASP A 207 18.34 39.09 -15.27
CA ASP A 207 18.24 40.54 -15.36
C ASP A 207 16.94 41.01 -16.05
N VAL A 208 16.78 42.32 -16.23
CA VAL A 208 15.60 42.90 -16.92
C VAL A 208 15.43 42.43 -18.37
N SER A 209 16.49 41.93 -19.02
CA SER A 209 16.46 41.42 -20.39
C SER A 209 16.06 39.94 -20.46
N GLY A 210 15.94 39.27 -19.30
CA GLY A 210 15.70 37.83 -19.23
C GLY A 210 16.96 36.99 -19.39
N THR A 211 18.14 37.59 -19.22
CA THR A 211 19.43 36.90 -19.31
C THR A 211 19.82 36.35 -17.94
N LEU A 212 20.17 35.06 -17.87
CA LEU A 212 20.57 34.39 -16.63
C LEU A 212 21.94 34.90 -16.15
N THR A 213 21.99 35.53 -14.98
CA THR A 213 23.22 36.08 -14.39
C THR A 213 23.81 35.15 -13.34
N PHE A 214 22.97 34.36 -12.67
CA PHE A 214 23.38 33.38 -11.68
C PHE A 214 22.46 32.17 -11.75
N VAL A 215 23.04 30.98 -11.57
CA VAL A 215 22.31 29.72 -11.37
C VAL A 215 23.19 28.82 -10.49
N ASN A 216 22.62 28.10 -9.54
CA ASN A 216 23.35 27.11 -8.74
C ASN A 216 23.59 25.80 -9.52
N HIS A 217 24.50 24.95 -9.05
CA HIS A 217 24.91 23.74 -9.77
C HIS A 217 23.78 22.71 -10.03
N SER A 218 22.62 22.85 -9.38
CA SER A 218 21.46 21.99 -9.59
C SER A 218 20.90 22.01 -11.02
N VAL A 219 21.23 23.02 -11.83
CA VAL A 219 20.89 23.04 -13.27
C VAL A 219 21.49 21.86 -14.04
N GLU A 220 22.69 21.41 -13.67
CA GLU A 220 23.36 20.27 -14.31
C GLU A 220 22.63 18.96 -14.02
N LYS A 221 22.06 18.84 -12.81
CA LYS A 221 21.34 17.64 -12.38
C LYS A 221 19.91 17.59 -12.92
N ILE A 222 19.22 18.74 -12.97
CA ILE A 222 17.81 18.81 -13.38
C ILE A 222 17.66 18.91 -14.90
N LEU A 223 18.47 19.74 -15.56
CA LEU A 223 18.33 20.04 -16.99
C LEU A 223 19.50 19.55 -17.85
N GLY A 224 20.59 19.07 -17.25
CA GLY A 224 21.74 18.49 -17.96
C GLY A 224 22.70 19.52 -18.57
N TYR A 225 22.40 20.82 -18.47
CA TYR A 225 23.25 21.90 -18.98
C TYR A 225 24.32 22.28 -17.96
N ARG A 226 25.56 22.48 -18.43
CA ARG A 226 26.66 23.01 -17.61
C ARG A 226 26.41 24.47 -17.25
N LEU A 227 26.87 24.90 -16.08
CA LEU A 227 26.76 26.30 -15.65
C LEU A 227 27.24 27.31 -16.72
N SER A 228 28.36 27.01 -17.38
CA SER A 228 28.92 27.85 -18.44
C SER A 228 28.07 27.95 -19.71
N GLU A 229 27.14 27.00 -19.92
CA GLU A 229 26.22 27.00 -21.08
C GLU A 229 24.93 27.78 -20.79
N VAL A 230 24.67 28.06 -19.50
CA VAL A 230 23.42 28.65 -19.01
C VAL A 230 23.61 30.10 -18.56
N ILE A 231 24.73 30.40 -17.91
CA ILE A 231 25.04 31.77 -17.52
C ILE A 231 25.26 32.62 -18.78
N GLY A 232 24.58 33.76 -18.86
CA GLY A 232 24.61 34.68 -19.99
C GLY A 232 23.63 34.33 -21.12
N SER A 233 22.85 33.25 -20.98
CA SER A 233 21.83 32.89 -21.98
C SER A 233 20.44 33.42 -21.60
N PRO A 234 19.56 33.71 -22.59
CA PRO A 234 18.16 34.04 -22.33
C PRO A 234 17.36 32.86 -21.78
N ILE A 235 16.52 33.10 -20.76
CA ILE A 235 15.65 32.08 -20.16
C ILE A 235 14.72 31.39 -21.17
N PHE A 236 14.31 32.09 -22.23
CA PHE A 236 13.38 31.58 -23.24
C PHE A 236 13.97 30.46 -24.10
N ASN A 237 15.30 30.31 -24.15
CA ASN A 237 15.96 29.24 -24.92
C ASN A 237 15.59 27.83 -24.43
N TYR A 238 15.21 27.71 -23.16
CA TYR A 238 14.92 26.42 -22.51
C TYR A 238 13.42 26.10 -22.47
N ILE A 239 12.56 27.02 -22.88
CA ILE A 239 11.10 26.91 -22.80
C ILE A 239 10.53 26.48 -24.16
N LEU A 240 9.36 25.82 -24.17
CA LEU A 240 8.63 25.50 -25.39
C LEU A 240 7.96 26.73 -26.01
N GLU A 241 7.84 26.77 -27.34
CA GLU A 241 7.28 27.92 -28.06
C GLU A 241 5.85 28.28 -27.61
N GLU A 242 5.01 27.27 -27.35
CA GLU A 242 3.64 27.42 -26.85
C GLU A 242 3.57 28.10 -25.47
N ASP A 243 4.62 27.96 -24.65
CA ASP A 243 4.68 28.49 -23.29
C ASP A 243 5.32 29.89 -23.23
N ILE A 244 6.01 30.35 -24.30
CA ILE A 244 6.74 31.63 -24.31
C ILE A 244 5.81 32.80 -24.02
N ILE A 245 4.64 32.85 -24.67
CA ILE A 245 3.68 33.96 -24.50
C ILE A 245 3.19 34.02 -23.04
N ARG A 246 2.85 32.87 -22.47
CA ARG A 246 2.38 32.76 -21.07
C ARG A 246 3.46 33.23 -20.09
N VAL A 247 4.71 32.82 -20.30
CA VAL A 247 5.85 33.22 -19.47
C VAL A 247 6.16 34.71 -19.62
N GLN A 248 6.12 35.26 -20.84
CA GLN A 248 6.31 36.70 -21.08
C GLN A 248 5.24 37.56 -20.39
N SER A 249 3.98 37.15 -20.46
CA SER A 249 2.88 37.82 -19.74
C SER A 249 3.09 37.77 -18.23
N GLY A 250 3.53 36.61 -17.71
CA GLY A 250 3.94 36.45 -16.32
C GLY A 250 5.01 37.47 -15.95
N LEU A 251 6.16 37.42 -16.63
CA LEU A 251 7.32 38.30 -16.44
C LEU A 251 6.94 39.78 -16.42
N LYS A 252 6.13 40.23 -17.40
CA LYS A 252 5.66 41.62 -17.48
C LYS A 252 4.90 42.04 -16.21
N ASN A 253 4.09 41.16 -15.63
CA ASN A 253 3.34 41.48 -14.41
C ASN A 253 4.24 41.64 -13.18
N ILE A 254 5.29 40.83 -13.05
CA ILE A 254 6.25 40.91 -11.92
C ILE A 254 7.15 42.12 -12.04
N LEU A 255 7.55 42.48 -13.27
CA LEU A 255 8.37 43.66 -13.53
C LEU A 255 7.63 44.96 -13.17
N ASN A 256 6.30 44.98 -13.29
CA ASN A 256 5.46 46.16 -13.01
C ASN A 256 5.17 46.40 -11.51
N GLN A 257 5.31 45.41 -10.62
CA GLN A 257 5.06 45.55 -9.18
C GLN A 257 6.12 44.81 -8.35
N THR A 258 6.85 45.56 -7.53
CA THR A 258 7.88 45.00 -6.63
C THR A 258 7.27 44.19 -5.49
N GLY A 259 7.76 42.96 -5.29
CA GLY A 259 7.28 42.03 -4.25
C GLY A 259 6.25 40.99 -4.70
N ASN A 260 5.76 41.07 -5.94
CA ASN A 260 4.91 40.01 -6.49
C ASN A 260 5.70 38.74 -6.76
N SER A 261 5.09 37.60 -6.39
CA SER A 261 5.52 36.27 -6.77
C SER A 261 4.45 35.62 -7.63
N PHE A 262 4.87 34.71 -8.48
CA PHE A 262 3.99 33.95 -9.36
C PHE A 262 4.57 32.55 -9.48
N ARG A 263 3.70 31.58 -9.74
CA ARG A 263 4.05 30.16 -9.85
C ARG A 263 3.46 29.61 -11.15
N PHE A 264 4.27 28.93 -11.94
CA PHE A 264 3.82 28.20 -13.12
C PHE A 264 4.38 26.79 -13.14
N GLU A 265 3.61 25.89 -13.75
CA GLU A 265 4.07 24.57 -14.16
C GLU A 265 4.17 24.54 -15.68
N LEU A 266 5.34 24.18 -16.19
CA LEU A 266 5.62 24.12 -17.62
C LEU A 266 6.70 23.09 -17.95
N LYS A 267 6.78 22.69 -19.21
CA LYS A 267 7.79 21.74 -19.69
C LYS A 267 9.02 22.50 -20.14
N ILE A 268 10.18 22.13 -19.60
CA ILE A 268 11.49 22.71 -19.93
C ILE A 268 12.28 21.67 -20.73
N LYS A 269 13.01 22.15 -21.74
CA LYS A 269 13.89 21.31 -22.56
C LYS A 269 15.10 20.86 -21.74
N HIS A 270 15.32 19.55 -21.68
CA HIS A 270 16.57 18.98 -21.19
C HIS A 270 17.63 19.01 -22.30
N LYS A 271 18.92 19.04 -21.94
CA LYS A 271 20.04 19.03 -22.91
C LYS A 271 19.99 17.88 -23.92
N ASN A 272 19.47 16.73 -23.49
CA ASN A 272 19.32 15.53 -24.32
C ASN A 272 18.06 15.52 -25.21
N GLY A 273 17.27 16.60 -25.22
CA GLY A 273 16.12 16.79 -26.12
C GLY A 273 14.76 16.34 -25.58
N TYR A 274 14.70 15.61 -24.46
CA TYR A 274 13.42 15.30 -23.79
C TYR A 274 12.93 16.48 -22.93
N LEU A 275 11.68 16.41 -22.48
CA LEU A 275 11.02 17.47 -21.71
C LEU A 275 10.92 17.11 -20.23
N VAL A 276 11.17 18.07 -19.35
CA VAL A 276 11.09 17.94 -17.89
C VAL A 276 9.95 18.83 -17.38
N TRP A 277 9.03 18.26 -16.61
CA TRP A 277 7.99 19.05 -15.95
C TRP A 277 8.59 19.83 -14.79
N CYS A 278 8.53 21.16 -14.89
CA CYS A 278 9.12 22.05 -13.91
C CYS A 278 8.07 22.98 -13.33
N GLU A 279 8.13 23.12 -12.02
CA GLU A 279 7.45 24.18 -11.28
C GLU A 279 8.43 25.32 -11.05
N ILE A 280 8.06 26.52 -11.48
CA ILE A 280 8.89 27.72 -11.37
C ILE A 280 8.16 28.73 -10.51
N SER A 281 8.86 29.32 -9.54
CA SER A 281 8.41 30.56 -8.92
C SER A 281 9.48 31.64 -8.99
N ALA A 282 9.08 32.89 -9.24
CA ALA A 282 10.02 34.01 -9.27
C ALA A 282 9.50 35.25 -8.54
N THR A 283 10.45 36.02 -8.01
CA THR A 283 10.23 37.22 -7.20
C THR A 283 11.10 38.37 -7.69
N ASN A 284 10.49 39.55 -7.84
CA ASN A 284 11.19 40.75 -8.31
C ASN A 284 12.08 41.39 -7.23
N HIS A 285 13.39 41.47 -7.47
CA HIS A 285 14.36 42.16 -6.63
C HIS A 285 15.14 43.26 -7.39
N LEU A 286 14.59 43.82 -8.47
CA LEU A 286 15.26 44.84 -9.30
C LEU A 286 15.55 46.15 -8.55
N LYS A 287 14.81 46.48 -7.49
CA LYS A 287 15.08 47.66 -6.65
C LYS A 287 16.11 47.38 -5.55
N ASP A 288 16.48 46.12 -5.33
CA ASP A 288 17.53 45.76 -4.38
C ASP A 288 18.90 46.02 -5.00
N ARG A 289 19.69 46.89 -4.38
CA ARG A 289 21.00 47.31 -4.88
C ARG A 289 22.04 46.17 -4.90
N PHE A 290 21.80 45.07 -4.19
CA PHE A 290 22.70 43.92 -4.13
C PHE A 290 22.31 42.80 -5.08
N ILE A 291 21.02 42.67 -5.42
CA ILE A 291 20.51 41.60 -6.29
C ILE A 291 20.33 42.10 -7.73
N ASN A 292 19.71 43.27 -7.90
CA ASN A 292 19.46 43.90 -9.20
C ASN A 292 18.93 42.94 -10.29
N GLY A 293 17.96 42.08 -9.93
CA GLY A 293 17.44 41.04 -10.82
C GLY A 293 16.15 40.40 -10.30
N VAL A 294 15.64 39.42 -11.04
CA VAL A 294 14.52 38.58 -10.63
C VAL A 294 15.06 37.22 -10.18
N VAL A 295 14.78 36.85 -8.92
CA VAL A 295 15.19 35.57 -8.35
C VAL A 295 14.13 34.54 -8.68
N PHE A 296 14.53 33.40 -9.24
CA PHE A 296 13.63 32.26 -9.47
C PHE A 296 14.13 31.01 -8.77
N ASN A 297 13.19 30.17 -8.37
CA ASN A 297 13.43 28.77 -8.07
C ASN A 297 12.70 27.89 -9.09
N LEU A 298 13.27 26.73 -9.33
CA LEU A 298 12.76 25.73 -10.26
C LEU A 298 12.87 24.36 -9.59
N ARG A 299 11.74 23.65 -9.57
CA ARG A 299 11.60 22.30 -9.02
C ARG A 299 11.18 21.33 -10.12
N ASP A 300 11.91 20.22 -10.25
CA ASP A 300 11.45 19.09 -11.06
C ASP A 300 10.27 18.41 -10.38
N ILE A 301 9.14 18.34 -11.08
CA ILE A 301 7.91 17.68 -10.65
C ILE A 301 7.52 16.54 -11.61
N THR A 302 8.43 16.08 -12.46
CA THR A 302 8.16 15.04 -13.47
C THR A 302 7.68 13.73 -12.85
N GLU A 303 8.35 13.22 -11.81
CA GLU A 303 7.91 12.02 -11.11
C GLU A 303 6.60 12.25 -10.37
N GLN A 304 6.37 13.44 -9.81
CA GLN A 304 5.09 13.78 -9.17
C GLN A 304 3.95 13.73 -10.19
N LYS A 305 4.11 14.34 -11.38
CA LYS A 305 3.10 14.30 -12.44
C LYS A 305 2.80 12.88 -12.92
N LYS A 306 3.82 12.03 -13.08
CA LYS A 306 3.62 10.61 -13.41
C LYS A 306 2.86 9.85 -12.31
N ILE A 307 3.20 10.12 -11.04
CA ILE A 307 2.49 9.52 -9.90
C ILE A 307 1.05 10.02 -9.86
N ASP A 308 0.80 11.30 -10.10
CA ASP A 308 -0.54 11.89 -10.11
C ASP A 308 -1.39 11.29 -11.24
N GLU A 309 -0.85 11.18 -12.46
CA GLU A 309 -1.50 10.53 -13.60
C GLU A 309 -1.81 9.06 -13.29
N LYS A 310 -0.83 8.32 -12.74
CA LYS A 310 -1.02 6.91 -12.37
C LYS A 310 -2.04 6.76 -11.24
N THR A 311 -2.02 7.64 -10.24
CA THR A 311 -2.98 7.66 -9.13
C THR A 311 -4.39 7.95 -9.65
N HIS A 312 -4.51 8.89 -10.57
CA HIS A 312 -5.77 9.19 -11.24
C HIS A 312 -6.26 7.97 -12.04
N TYR A 313 -5.38 7.35 -12.82
CA TYR A 313 -5.72 6.14 -13.58
C TYR A 313 -6.16 4.98 -12.66
N MET A 314 -5.40 4.69 -11.60
CA MET A 314 -5.74 3.63 -10.62
C MET A 314 -7.01 3.93 -9.81
N ALA A 315 -7.40 5.21 -9.68
CA ALA A 315 -8.66 5.57 -9.05
C ALA A 315 -9.87 5.11 -9.87
N TYR A 316 -9.71 4.92 -11.19
CA TYR A 316 -10.79 4.58 -12.12
C TYR A 316 -10.61 3.23 -12.84
N PHE A 317 -9.41 2.63 -12.86
CA PHE A 317 -9.15 1.37 -13.56
C PHE A 317 -8.51 0.34 -12.63
N ASP A 318 -8.83 -0.94 -12.89
CA ASP A 318 -8.18 -2.08 -12.25
C ASP A 318 -6.76 -2.22 -12.77
N TYR A 319 -5.79 -2.26 -11.84
CA TYR A 319 -4.36 -2.24 -12.17
C TYR A 319 -3.86 -3.51 -12.89
N LEU A 320 -4.63 -4.60 -12.83
CA LEU A 320 -4.24 -5.87 -13.41
C LEU A 320 -4.80 -6.05 -14.82
N THR A 321 -6.08 -5.69 -15.03
CA THR A 321 -6.80 -6.00 -16.26
C THR A 321 -7.05 -4.79 -17.18
N ASP A 322 -6.71 -3.58 -16.72
CA ASP A 322 -7.02 -2.31 -17.38
C ASP A 322 -8.52 -2.16 -17.70
N LEU A 323 -9.39 -2.84 -16.95
CA LEU A 323 -10.83 -2.63 -17.01
C LEU A 323 -11.22 -1.54 -16.02
N PRO A 324 -12.32 -0.80 -16.25
CA PRO A 324 -12.96 0.01 -15.23
C PRO A 324 -13.05 -0.74 -13.89
N ASN A 325 -12.54 -0.12 -12.82
CA ASN A 325 -12.72 -0.66 -11.48
C ASN A 325 -14.16 -0.38 -11.02
N ARG A 326 -14.54 -0.90 -9.85
CA ARG A 326 -15.89 -0.70 -9.27
C ARG A 326 -16.36 0.77 -9.29
N ARG A 327 -15.47 1.70 -8.90
CA ARG A 327 -15.82 3.13 -8.81
C ARG A 327 -16.10 3.75 -10.18
N HIS A 328 -15.29 3.43 -11.19
CA HIS A 328 -15.53 3.95 -12.54
C HIS A 328 -16.73 3.27 -13.18
N PHE A 329 -16.90 1.97 -12.95
CA PHE A 329 -18.08 1.24 -13.40
C PHE A 329 -19.37 1.83 -12.81
N GLU A 330 -19.37 2.26 -11.54
CA GLU A 330 -20.47 3.03 -10.94
C GLU A 330 -20.76 4.34 -11.70
N VAL A 331 -19.72 5.10 -12.06
CA VAL A 331 -19.89 6.34 -12.86
C VAL A 331 -20.49 6.04 -14.25
N LEU A 332 -20.00 5.01 -14.93
CA LEU A 332 -20.48 4.60 -16.25
C LEU A 332 -21.92 4.05 -16.18
N PHE A 333 -22.26 3.34 -15.10
CA PHE A 333 -23.62 2.89 -14.83
C PHE A 333 -24.59 4.07 -14.73
N GLU A 334 -24.25 5.11 -13.95
CA GLU A 334 -25.13 6.27 -13.77
C GLU A 334 -25.34 7.02 -15.10
N GLN A 335 -24.32 7.06 -15.96
CA GLN A 335 -24.44 7.61 -17.31
C GLN A 335 -25.41 6.79 -18.17
N GLU A 336 -25.29 5.46 -18.17
CA GLU A 336 -26.20 4.58 -18.91
C GLU A 336 -27.63 4.65 -18.37
N LEU A 337 -27.80 4.76 -17.05
CA LEU A 337 -29.11 4.91 -16.41
C LEU A 337 -29.82 6.18 -16.89
N LEU A 338 -29.11 7.31 -16.97
CA LEU A 338 -29.65 8.56 -17.51
C LEU A 338 -30.06 8.40 -18.99
N ILE A 339 -29.21 7.79 -19.81
CA ILE A 339 -29.51 7.54 -21.23
C ILE A 339 -30.76 6.67 -21.38
N ALA A 340 -30.86 5.60 -20.58
CA ALA A 340 -32.00 4.68 -20.60
C ALA A 340 -33.30 5.34 -20.13
N GLN A 341 -33.23 6.27 -19.17
CA GLN A 341 -34.37 7.07 -18.74
C GLN A 341 -34.83 8.05 -19.83
N GLU A 342 -33.90 8.74 -20.50
CA GLU A 342 -34.22 9.69 -21.57
C GLU A 342 -34.82 9.00 -22.81
N LYS A 343 -34.34 7.80 -23.14
CA LYS A 343 -34.77 7.04 -24.32
C LYS A 343 -35.88 6.02 -24.05
N GLU A 344 -36.34 5.92 -22.80
CA GLU A 344 -37.26 4.88 -22.33
C GLU A 344 -36.79 3.45 -22.72
N SER A 345 -35.47 3.23 -22.74
CA SER A 345 -34.87 1.96 -23.13
C SER A 345 -34.51 1.10 -21.92
N GLN A 346 -34.30 -0.18 -22.17
CA GLN A 346 -33.87 -1.16 -21.17
C GLN A 346 -32.39 -1.46 -21.32
N PHE A 347 -31.71 -1.78 -20.23
CA PHE A 347 -30.34 -2.29 -20.26
C PHE A 347 -30.21 -3.49 -19.30
N ALA A 348 -29.29 -4.40 -19.60
CA ALA A 348 -29.01 -5.56 -18.75
C ALA A 348 -27.70 -5.35 -17.99
N MET A 349 -27.72 -5.67 -16.70
CA MET A 349 -26.53 -5.78 -15.87
C MET A 349 -26.22 -7.26 -15.63
N MET A 350 -25.05 -7.69 -16.08
CA MET A 350 -24.53 -9.04 -15.90
C MET A 350 -23.40 -9.02 -14.88
N VAL A 351 -23.41 -9.96 -13.95
CA VAL A 351 -22.31 -10.21 -13.03
C VAL A 351 -21.80 -11.62 -13.28
N LEU A 352 -20.50 -11.73 -13.48
CA LEU A 352 -19.81 -12.96 -13.84
C LEU A 352 -18.81 -13.33 -12.75
N ASP A 353 -18.68 -14.61 -12.47
CA ASP A 353 -17.66 -15.18 -11.60
C ASP A 353 -17.04 -16.42 -12.23
N LEU A 354 -15.72 -16.57 -12.10
CA LEU A 354 -14.96 -17.68 -12.70
C LEU A 354 -15.04 -18.93 -11.82
N ASP A 355 -15.61 -20.00 -12.37
CA ASP A 355 -15.80 -21.24 -11.63
C ASP A 355 -14.44 -21.89 -11.31
N GLY A 356 -14.17 -22.10 -10.01
CA GLY A 356 -12.95 -22.78 -9.58
C GLY A 356 -11.68 -21.94 -9.63
N PHE A 357 -11.78 -20.61 -9.77
CA PHE A 357 -10.60 -19.72 -9.74
C PHE A 357 -9.75 -19.87 -8.47
N THR A 358 -10.40 -20.08 -7.31
CA THR A 358 -9.68 -20.35 -6.06
C THR A 358 -8.83 -21.62 -6.14
N HIS A 359 -9.31 -22.67 -6.83
CA HIS A 359 -8.54 -23.89 -7.07
C HIS A 359 -7.33 -23.62 -7.97
N VAL A 360 -7.47 -22.78 -9.01
CA VAL A 360 -6.34 -22.34 -9.84
C VAL A 360 -5.27 -21.63 -9.00
N ASN A 361 -5.67 -20.71 -8.12
CA ASN A 361 -4.73 -20.03 -7.23
C ASN A 361 -4.01 -20.99 -6.27
N ASN A 362 -4.74 -21.93 -5.68
CA ASN A 362 -4.19 -22.88 -4.72
C ASN A 362 -3.27 -23.91 -5.39
N SER A 363 -3.60 -24.37 -6.59
CA SER A 363 -2.87 -25.42 -7.31
C SER A 363 -1.71 -24.87 -8.15
N LEU A 364 -1.88 -23.72 -8.80
CA LEU A 364 -0.92 -23.16 -9.78
C LEU A 364 -0.30 -21.82 -9.33
N GLY A 365 -0.76 -21.26 -8.22
CA GLY A 365 -0.25 -20.03 -7.62
C GLY A 365 -0.86 -18.73 -8.17
N HIS A 366 -0.80 -17.67 -7.37
CA HIS A 366 -1.39 -16.37 -7.67
C HIS A 366 -0.90 -15.73 -8.98
N LYS A 367 0.35 -15.97 -9.40
CA LYS A 367 0.87 -15.45 -10.67
C LYS A 367 0.11 -16.01 -11.89
N ILE A 368 -0.28 -17.28 -11.84
CA ILE A 368 -1.06 -17.91 -12.91
C ILE A 368 -2.50 -17.42 -12.86
N GLY A 369 -3.08 -17.27 -11.66
CA GLY A 369 -4.39 -16.63 -11.48
C GLY A 369 -4.44 -15.21 -12.05
N ASP A 370 -3.41 -14.39 -11.80
CA ASP A 370 -3.31 -13.04 -12.34
C ASP A 370 -3.27 -13.00 -13.87
N LEU A 371 -2.51 -13.92 -14.49
CA LEU A 371 -2.48 -14.05 -15.94
C LEU A 371 -3.82 -14.53 -16.50
N LEU A 372 -4.51 -15.42 -15.79
CA LEU A 372 -5.83 -15.90 -16.17
C LEU A 372 -6.85 -14.76 -16.19
N LEU A 373 -6.86 -13.92 -15.16
CA LEU A 373 -7.73 -12.74 -15.10
C LEU A 373 -7.47 -11.77 -16.25
N LYS A 374 -6.20 -11.58 -16.65
CA LYS A 374 -5.84 -10.78 -17.83
C LYS A 374 -6.39 -11.39 -19.13
N GLU A 375 -6.21 -12.69 -19.33
CA GLU A 375 -6.70 -13.38 -20.53
C GLU A 375 -8.23 -13.36 -20.62
N VAL A 376 -8.94 -13.60 -19.51
CA VAL A 376 -10.40 -13.47 -19.44
C VAL A 376 -10.82 -12.04 -19.80
N SER A 377 -10.17 -11.03 -19.24
CA SER A 377 -10.46 -9.62 -19.52
C SER A 377 -10.26 -9.27 -21.00
N ASN A 378 -9.18 -9.79 -21.61
CA ASN A 378 -8.91 -9.59 -23.03
C ASN A 378 -9.97 -10.24 -23.92
N LYS A 379 -10.37 -11.48 -23.61
CA LYS A 379 -11.48 -12.16 -24.31
C LYS A 379 -12.79 -11.39 -24.19
N MET A 380 -13.09 -10.85 -23.01
CA MET A 380 -14.28 -10.01 -22.81
C MET A 380 -14.21 -8.72 -23.63
N LYS A 381 -13.08 -8.00 -23.61
CA LYS A 381 -12.85 -6.80 -24.43
C LYS A 381 -12.99 -7.08 -25.92
N GLN A 382 -12.46 -8.20 -26.42
CA GLN A 382 -12.55 -8.57 -27.84
C GLN A 382 -13.99 -8.87 -28.29
N ASN A 383 -14.80 -9.49 -27.44
CA ASN A 383 -16.17 -9.86 -27.78
C ASN A 383 -17.19 -8.75 -27.55
N PHE A 384 -16.97 -7.91 -26.54
CA PHE A 384 -17.97 -6.96 -26.04
C PHE A 384 -17.48 -5.50 -25.90
N GLY A 385 -16.24 -5.19 -26.26
CA GLY A 385 -15.65 -3.86 -26.04
C GLY A 385 -16.38 -2.71 -26.73
N ASP A 386 -17.03 -2.98 -27.87
CA ASP A 386 -17.80 -1.98 -28.62
C ASP A 386 -19.30 -1.98 -28.28
N THR A 387 -19.79 -3.02 -27.59
CA THR A 387 -21.23 -3.26 -27.38
C THR A 387 -21.65 -3.20 -25.91
N ALA A 388 -20.70 -3.32 -24.98
CA ALA A 388 -20.96 -3.36 -23.56
C ALA A 388 -19.92 -2.56 -22.77
N ILE A 389 -20.33 -2.07 -21.61
CA ILE A 389 -19.40 -1.52 -20.61
C ILE A 389 -18.95 -2.66 -19.72
N ILE A 390 -17.65 -2.93 -19.69
CA ILE A 390 -17.07 -4.05 -18.93
C ILE A 390 -16.31 -3.48 -17.74
N GLY A 391 -16.45 -4.07 -16.57
CA GLY A 391 -15.70 -3.72 -15.36
C GLY A 391 -15.25 -4.95 -14.59
N ARG A 392 -14.16 -4.79 -13.83
CA ARG A 392 -13.75 -5.78 -12.82
C ARG A 392 -14.01 -5.21 -11.44
N LEU A 393 -14.84 -5.90 -10.66
CA LEU A 393 -15.32 -5.36 -9.39
C LEU A 393 -14.40 -5.74 -8.23
N SER A 394 -14.05 -7.02 -8.14
CA SER A 394 -13.15 -7.57 -7.13
C SER A 394 -12.75 -9.00 -7.50
N GLY A 395 -11.54 -9.45 -7.15
CA GLY A 395 -11.14 -10.86 -7.30
C GLY A 395 -11.38 -11.41 -8.71
N ASP A 396 -12.17 -12.46 -8.80
CA ASP A 396 -12.67 -13.15 -10.00
C ASP A 396 -14.05 -12.67 -10.49
N GLU A 397 -14.59 -11.61 -9.88
CA GLU A 397 -15.89 -11.04 -10.24
C GLU A 397 -15.75 -9.93 -11.29
N PHE A 398 -16.47 -10.10 -12.39
CA PHE A 398 -16.60 -9.15 -13.49
C PHE A 398 -18.05 -8.67 -13.60
N ALA A 399 -18.24 -7.48 -14.15
CA ALA A 399 -19.56 -6.95 -14.47
C ALA A 399 -19.60 -6.43 -15.90
N LEU A 400 -20.75 -6.59 -16.54
CA LEU A 400 -21.04 -6.03 -17.85
C LEU A 400 -22.36 -5.28 -17.82
N LEU A 401 -22.41 -4.11 -18.47
CA LEU A 401 -23.66 -3.44 -18.81
C LEU A 401 -23.85 -3.53 -20.31
N LEU A 402 -24.98 -4.08 -20.72
CA LEU A 402 -25.42 -4.17 -22.11
C LEU A 402 -26.53 -3.15 -22.35
N PRO A 403 -26.23 -2.03 -23.02
CA PRO A 403 -27.20 -1.02 -23.38
C PRO A 403 -28.27 -1.57 -24.33
N ASN A 404 -29.47 -0.97 -24.29
CA ASN A 404 -30.53 -1.15 -25.28
C ASN A 404 -30.95 -2.61 -25.57
N VAL A 405 -31.18 -3.40 -24.52
CA VAL A 405 -31.75 -4.75 -24.63
C VAL A 405 -33.27 -4.67 -24.66
N GLY A 406 -33.85 -4.48 -25.85
CA GLY A 406 -35.30 -4.46 -26.05
C GLY A 406 -35.98 -5.83 -25.99
N GLU A 407 -35.23 -6.91 -26.23
CA GLU A 407 -35.73 -8.29 -26.30
C GLU A 407 -34.85 -9.24 -25.46
N PHE A 408 -35.48 -10.21 -24.78
CA PHE A 408 -34.79 -11.21 -23.97
C PHE A 408 -33.80 -12.06 -24.78
N GLU A 409 -34.05 -12.25 -26.09
CA GLU A 409 -33.18 -13.01 -26.99
C GLU A 409 -31.79 -12.38 -27.13
N LEU A 410 -31.67 -11.04 -27.06
CA LEU A 410 -30.39 -10.34 -27.08
C LEU A 410 -29.56 -10.64 -25.84
N ILE A 411 -30.22 -10.72 -24.67
CA ILE A 411 -29.58 -11.04 -23.39
C ILE A 411 -29.08 -12.48 -23.42
N GLU A 412 -29.91 -13.42 -23.86
CA GLU A 412 -29.54 -14.83 -24.00
C GLU A 412 -28.37 -15.02 -24.96
N LYS A 413 -28.41 -14.39 -26.14
CA LYS A 413 -27.33 -14.44 -27.12
C LYS A 413 -26.01 -13.89 -26.57
N ALA A 414 -26.05 -12.73 -25.92
CA ALA A 414 -24.86 -12.13 -25.31
C ALA A 414 -24.29 -13.02 -24.20
N THR A 415 -25.15 -13.61 -23.37
CA THR A 415 -24.70 -14.46 -22.26
C THR A 415 -24.10 -15.78 -22.76
N ASN A 416 -24.75 -16.42 -23.74
CA ASN A 416 -24.22 -17.62 -24.39
C ASN A 416 -22.88 -17.34 -25.09
N GLN A 417 -22.75 -16.19 -25.77
CA GLN A 417 -21.48 -15.78 -26.37
C GLN A 417 -20.38 -15.60 -25.32
N LEU A 418 -20.70 -14.98 -24.17
CA LEU A 418 -19.75 -14.80 -23.07
C LEU A 418 -19.29 -16.14 -22.50
N LEU A 419 -20.21 -17.02 -22.14
CA LEU A 419 -19.90 -18.35 -21.60
C LEU A 419 -19.09 -19.19 -22.60
N THR A 420 -19.49 -19.22 -23.87
CA THR A 420 -18.79 -19.93 -24.95
C THR A 420 -17.36 -19.41 -25.13
N SER A 421 -17.16 -18.08 -25.07
CA SER A 421 -15.83 -17.48 -25.25
C SER A 421 -14.84 -17.87 -24.14
N ILE A 422 -15.35 -18.09 -22.92
CA ILE A 422 -14.55 -18.49 -21.77
C ILE A 422 -14.38 -20.02 -21.76
N GLY A 423 -15.47 -20.78 -21.84
CA GLY A 423 -15.48 -22.24 -21.60
C GLY A 423 -15.01 -23.12 -22.76
N ASN A 424 -15.17 -22.71 -24.03
CA ASN A 424 -14.94 -23.64 -25.16
C ASN A 424 -13.48 -23.77 -25.60
N HIS A 425 -12.56 -22.94 -25.10
CA HIS A 425 -11.15 -22.99 -25.48
C HIS A 425 -10.25 -23.01 -24.25
N PRO A 426 -9.27 -23.93 -24.16
CA PRO A 426 -8.38 -24.00 -23.02
C PRO A 426 -7.48 -22.76 -22.94
N PHE A 427 -7.18 -22.33 -21.72
CA PHE A 427 -6.26 -21.25 -21.43
C PHE A 427 -4.83 -21.77 -21.42
N LYS A 428 -3.97 -21.19 -22.27
CA LYS A 428 -2.54 -21.53 -22.39
C LYS A 428 -1.70 -20.51 -21.64
N ILE A 429 -1.47 -20.74 -20.34
CA ILE A 429 -0.87 -19.77 -19.43
C ILE A 429 0.30 -20.39 -18.68
N GLY A 430 1.47 -19.75 -18.74
CA GLY A 430 2.65 -20.18 -17.98
C GLY A 430 3.14 -21.59 -18.30
N GLY A 431 2.84 -22.11 -19.50
CA GLY A 431 3.17 -23.47 -19.92
C GLY A 431 2.12 -24.54 -19.58
N TYR A 432 1.03 -24.16 -18.90
CA TYR A 432 -0.10 -25.03 -18.61
C TYR A 432 -1.24 -24.81 -19.62
N GLU A 433 -2.03 -25.85 -19.87
CA GLU A 433 -3.24 -25.81 -20.69
C GLU A 433 -4.39 -26.40 -19.87
N PHE A 434 -5.40 -25.58 -19.55
CA PHE A 434 -6.55 -26.01 -18.73
C PHE A 434 -7.83 -25.27 -19.12
N PHE A 435 -8.97 -25.85 -18.77
CA PHE A 435 -10.28 -25.24 -18.98
C PHE A 435 -10.75 -24.52 -17.71
N ILE A 436 -11.40 -23.38 -17.89
CA ILE A 436 -12.18 -22.73 -16.83
C ILE A 436 -13.53 -22.35 -17.39
N THR A 437 -14.56 -22.45 -16.57
CA THR A 437 -15.92 -22.02 -16.90
C THR A 437 -16.28 -20.78 -16.09
N ALA A 438 -17.42 -20.18 -16.39
CA ALA A 438 -17.92 -19.06 -15.62
C ALA A 438 -19.41 -19.24 -15.33
N SER A 439 -19.84 -18.72 -14.20
CA SER A 439 -21.26 -18.58 -13.87
C SER A 439 -21.65 -17.12 -14.06
N VAL A 440 -22.87 -16.86 -14.56
CA VAL A 440 -23.35 -15.50 -14.84
C VAL A 440 -24.74 -15.25 -14.23
N GLY A 441 -24.89 -14.14 -13.53
CA GLY A 441 -26.17 -13.63 -13.06
C GLY A 441 -26.57 -12.38 -13.82
N VAL A 442 -27.82 -12.31 -14.26
CA VAL A 442 -28.33 -11.19 -15.06
C VAL A 442 -29.48 -10.50 -14.35
N SER A 443 -29.50 -9.17 -14.37
CA SER A 443 -30.63 -8.34 -13.95
C SER A 443 -30.96 -7.32 -15.03
N VAL A 444 -32.21 -6.90 -15.16
CA VAL A 444 -32.66 -6.04 -16.25
C VAL A 444 -33.31 -4.78 -15.70
N TYR A 445 -32.82 -3.61 -16.10
CA TYR A 445 -33.48 -2.33 -15.81
C TYR A 445 -34.68 -2.12 -16.74
N PRO A 446 -35.83 -1.62 -16.24
CA PRO A 446 -36.14 -1.25 -14.86
C PRO A 446 -36.78 -2.37 -14.01
N TYR A 447 -37.03 -3.55 -14.58
CA TYR A 447 -37.82 -4.62 -13.95
C TYR A 447 -37.18 -5.20 -12.68
N SER A 448 -35.88 -5.46 -12.75
CA SER A 448 -35.08 -6.00 -11.66
C SER A 448 -34.51 -4.90 -10.77
N GLY A 449 -34.91 -3.63 -10.90
CA GLY A 449 -34.43 -2.55 -10.04
C GLY A 449 -34.20 -1.25 -10.79
N LYS A 450 -34.13 -0.15 -10.02
CA LYS A 450 -33.98 1.22 -10.55
C LYS A 450 -32.70 1.94 -10.12
N SER A 451 -31.87 1.26 -9.33
CA SER A 451 -30.56 1.76 -8.90
C SER A 451 -29.50 0.68 -9.08
N MET A 452 -28.23 1.09 -9.14
CA MET A 452 -27.12 0.13 -9.26
C MET A 452 -27.14 -0.88 -8.12
N GLN A 453 -27.38 -0.45 -6.88
CA GLN A 453 -27.40 -1.34 -5.73
C GLN A 453 -28.47 -2.43 -5.85
N GLN A 454 -29.66 -2.09 -6.37
CA GLN A 454 -30.74 -3.06 -6.56
C GLN A 454 -30.43 -4.04 -7.68
N LEU A 455 -30.01 -3.55 -8.86
CA LEU A 455 -29.67 -4.38 -10.00
C LEU A 455 -28.48 -5.28 -9.67
N PHE A 456 -27.43 -4.75 -9.03
CA PHE A 456 -26.28 -5.52 -8.62
C PHE A 456 -26.63 -6.61 -7.60
N LYS A 457 -27.45 -6.28 -6.58
CA LYS A 457 -27.95 -7.27 -5.62
C LYS A 457 -28.69 -8.40 -6.33
N HIS A 458 -29.58 -8.06 -7.26
CA HIS A 458 -30.40 -9.04 -7.97
C HIS A 458 -29.61 -9.87 -8.99
N ALA A 459 -28.65 -9.27 -9.68
CA ALA A 459 -27.71 -10.00 -10.52
C ALA A 459 -26.87 -10.98 -9.70
N ASN A 460 -26.41 -10.60 -8.50
CA ASN A 460 -25.71 -11.53 -7.60
C ASN A 460 -26.60 -12.68 -7.11
N SER A 461 -27.87 -12.41 -6.78
CA SER A 461 -28.83 -13.49 -6.44
C SER A 461 -28.98 -14.48 -7.61
N ALA A 462 -29.03 -13.98 -8.85
CA ALA A 462 -29.11 -14.82 -10.04
C ALA A 462 -27.80 -15.59 -10.28
N LEU A 463 -26.64 -14.95 -10.10
CA LEU A 463 -25.32 -15.57 -10.22
C LEU A 463 -25.17 -16.73 -9.23
N TYR A 464 -25.63 -16.54 -8.00
CA TYR A 464 -25.64 -17.58 -6.99
C TYR A 464 -26.50 -18.78 -7.41
N SER A 465 -27.70 -18.51 -7.94
CA SER A 465 -28.58 -19.55 -8.50
C SER A 465 -27.91 -20.31 -9.64
N ALA A 466 -27.18 -19.62 -10.52
CA ALA A 466 -26.41 -20.24 -11.61
C ALA A 466 -25.31 -21.18 -11.07
N LYS A 467 -24.60 -20.77 -10.01
CA LYS A 467 -23.60 -21.62 -9.36
C LYS A 467 -24.21 -22.86 -8.70
N TYR A 468 -25.40 -22.73 -8.13
CA TYR A 468 -26.10 -23.83 -7.46
C TYR A 468 -26.64 -24.88 -8.45
N ASN A 469 -27.22 -24.43 -9.57
CA ASN A 469 -27.83 -25.32 -10.56
C ASN A 469 -26.83 -26.07 -11.45
N GLY A 470 -25.54 -26.13 -11.08
CA GLY A 470 -24.51 -26.88 -11.80
C GLY A 470 -23.34 -26.07 -12.38
N LYS A 471 -23.24 -24.76 -12.09
CA LYS A 471 -22.19 -23.85 -12.63
C LYS A 471 -22.18 -23.81 -14.17
N ASN A 472 -21.20 -23.14 -14.79
CA ASN A 472 -21.06 -23.00 -16.25
C ASN A 472 -22.37 -22.63 -16.98
N GLN A 473 -23.15 -21.72 -16.40
CA GLN A 473 -24.46 -21.35 -16.91
C GLN A 473 -24.79 -19.92 -16.51
N TYR A 474 -25.93 -19.44 -16.99
CA TYR A 474 -26.47 -18.17 -16.54
C TYR A 474 -27.87 -18.29 -15.98
N GLN A 475 -28.24 -17.31 -15.18
CA GLN A 475 -29.60 -17.15 -14.67
C GLN A 475 -30.00 -15.69 -14.78
N ILE A 476 -31.24 -15.45 -15.21
CA ILE A 476 -31.84 -14.11 -15.21
C ILE A 476 -32.64 -13.98 -13.92
N PHE A 477 -32.42 -12.88 -13.20
CA PHE A 477 -33.07 -12.61 -11.94
C PHE A 477 -34.60 -12.64 -12.08
N SER A 478 -35.22 -13.46 -11.23
CA SER A 478 -36.64 -13.41 -10.95
C SER A 478 -36.87 -13.15 -9.45
N PRO A 479 -37.97 -12.47 -9.06
CA PRO A 479 -38.25 -12.18 -7.65
C PRO A 479 -38.26 -13.39 -6.72
N SER A 480 -38.54 -14.60 -7.23
CA SER A 480 -38.46 -15.85 -6.46
C SER A 480 -37.03 -16.24 -6.05
N MET A 481 -35.99 -15.71 -6.70
CA MET A 481 -34.58 -16.01 -6.39
C MET A 481 -34.06 -15.31 -5.11
N ASN A 482 -34.58 -14.13 -4.75
CA ASN A 482 -34.24 -13.48 -3.49
C ASN A 482 -34.74 -14.31 -2.29
N LEU A 483 -35.96 -14.85 -2.39
CA LEU A 483 -36.53 -15.73 -1.36
C LEU A 483 -35.67 -16.97 -1.14
N ALA A 484 -35.10 -17.57 -2.20
CA ALA A 484 -34.24 -18.74 -2.08
C ALA A 484 -32.90 -18.43 -1.37
N SER A 485 -32.30 -17.26 -1.65
CA SER A 485 -31.02 -16.85 -1.03
C SER A 485 -31.19 -16.47 0.45
N ASP A 486 -32.24 -15.71 0.77
CA ASP A 486 -32.57 -15.36 2.16
C ASP A 486 -32.98 -16.60 2.96
N LYS A 487 -33.80 -17.48 2.37
CA LYS A 487 -34.15 -18.78 2.95
C LYS A 487 -32.90 -19.60 3.24
N LYS A 488 -31.94 -19.71 2.31
CA LYS A 488 -30.71 -20.49 2.54
C LYS A 488 -29.86 -19.93 3.68
N PHE A 489 -29.74 -18.61 3.80
CA PHE A 489 -29.06 -17.99 4.93
C PHE A 489 -29.74 -18.31 6.26
N MET A 490 -31.08 -18.24 6.31
CA MET A 490 -31.86 -18.65 7.49
C MET A 490 -31.64 -20.12 7.82
N LEU A 491 -31.79 -21.02 6.83
CA LEU A 491 -31.58 -22.45 7.01
C LEU A 491 -30.18 -22.78 7.51
N LYS A 492 -29.14 -22.05 7.06
CA LYS A 492 -27.77 -22.25 7.57
C LYS A 492 -27.64 -21.98 9.06
N ASN A 493 -28.27 -20.90 9.55
CA ASN A 493 -28.28 -20.58 10.97
C ASN A 493 -29.18 -21.53 11.78
N ASP A 494 -30.33 -21.91 11.24
CA ASP A 494 -31.30 -22.73 11.97
C ASP A 494 -30.90 -24.21 11.98
N LEU A 495 -30.17 -24.71 10.98
CA LEU A 495 -29.68 -26.09 10.96
C LEU A 495 -28.73 -26.38 12.13
N GLN A 496 -27.95 -25.40 12.58
CA GLN A 496 -27.13 -25.55 13.80
C GLN A 496 -27.98 -25.76 15.05
N LYS A 497 -29.12 -25.06 15.14
CA LYS A 497 -30.07 -25.22 16.25
C LYS A 497 -30.83 -26.53 16.15
N ALA A 498 -31.17 -26.96 14.92
CA ALA A 498 -31.90 -28.19 14.66
C ALA A 498 -31.21 -29.43 15.23
N VAL A 499 -29.87 -29.48 15.14
CA VAL A 499 -29.05 -30.56 15.72
C VAL A 499 -29.13 -30.58 17.25
N MET A 500 -29.38 -29.44 17.90
CA MET A 500 -29.48 -29.30 19.36
C MET A 500 -30.90 -29.45 19.91
N ASN A 501 -31.92 -29.20 19.08
CA ASN A 501 -33.32 -29.05 19.49
C ASN A 501 -34.22 -30.25 19.10
N ASP A 502 -33.64 -31.40 18.73
CA ASP A 502 -34.38 -32.59 18.27
C ASP A 502 -35.34 -32.32 17.09
N GLU A 503 -34.97 -31.40 16.18
CA GLU A 503 -35.78 -31.04 15.01
C GLU A 503 -35.53 -31.96 13.81
N LEU A 504 -34.48 -32.78 13.88
CA LEU A 504 -34.17 -33.80 12.89
C LEU A 504 -34.87 -35.11 13.26
N ILE A 505 -35.59 -35.68 12.30
CA ILE A 505 -36.32 -36.94 12.45
C ILE A 505 -35.93 -37.92 11.33
N ILE A 506 -36.22 -39.20 11.53
CA ILE A 506 -35.89 -40.27 10.57
C ILE A 506 -37.19 -40.82 9.99
N HIS A 507 -37.31 -40.79 8.67
CA HIS A 507 -38.30 -41.59 7.95
C HIS A 507 -37.61 -42.83 7.37
N TYR A 508 -38.36 -43.91 7.22
CA TYR A 508 -37.88 -45.16 6.67
C TYR A 508 -38.61 -45.45 5.36
N GLN A 509 -37.85 -45.75 4.31
CA GLN A 509 -38.42 -46.23 3.06
C GLN A 509 -38.10 -47.72 2.90
N PRO A 510 -39.12 -48.61 2.96
CA PRO A 510 -38.89 -50.04 2.84
C PRO A 510 -38.46 -50.45 1.42
N ARG A 511 -37.58 -51.45 1.36
CA ARG A 511 -37.18 -52.20 0.16
C ARG A 511 -37.88 -53.54 0.16
N PHE A 512 -38.23 -54.03 -1.04
CA PHE A 512 -39.00 -55.24 -1.20
C PHE A 512 -38.32 -56.21 -2.15
N ASP A 513 -38.51 -57.49 -1.87
CA ASP A 513 -38.28 -58.57 -2.84
C ASP A 513 -39.35 -58.45 -3.93
N PRO A 514 -38.97 -58.36 -5.23
CA PRO A 514 -39.92 -58.15 -6.30
C PRO A 514 -40.81 -59.37 -6.57
N ILE A 515 -40.49 -60.56 -6.05
CA ILE A 515 -41.25 -61.80 -6.24
C ILE A 515 -42.14 -62.07 -5.02
N THR A 516 -41.55 -62.10 -3.82
CA THR A 516 -42.27 -62.45 -2.59
C THR A 516 -43.01 -61.26 -1.97
N TYR A 517 -42.65 -60.05 -2.39
CA TYR A 517 -43.12 -58.78 -1.81
C TYR A 517 -42.84 -58.64 -0.32
N GLU A 518 -41.89 -59.41 0.23
CA GLU A 518 -41.45 -59.26 1.61
C GLU A 518 -40.45 -58.12 1.75
N VAL A 519 -40.41 -57.48 2.93
CA VAL A 519 -39.47 -56.39 3.21
C VAL A 519 -38.09 -56.98 3.42
N THR A 520 -37.14 -56.61 2.57
CA THR A 520 -35.73 -57.04 2.61
C THR A 520 -34.87 -56.10 3.46
N GLY A 521 -35.21 -54.82 3.45
CA GLY A 521 -34.48 -53.76 4.13
C GLY A 521 -35.26 -52.46 4.15
N ALA A 522 -34.63 -51.40 4.64
CA ALA A 522 -35.16 -50.04 4.50
C ALA A 522 -34.06 -49.00 4.50
N GLU A 523 -34.29 -47.90 3.79
CA GLU A 523 -33.41 -46.75 3.80
C GLU A 523 -33.85 -45.76 4.89
N ALA A 524 -32.91 -45.36 5.75
CA ALA A 524 -33.10 -44.33 6.76
C ALA A 524 -32.84 -42.95 6.15
N LEU A 525 -33.91 -42.18 6.02
CA LEU A 525 -33.94 -40.90 5.35
C LEU A 525 -34.16 -39.78 6.36
N ILE A 526 -33.16 -38.91 6.51
CA ILE A 526 -33.26 -37.75 7.40
C ILE A 526 -34.36 -36.82 6.89
N ARG A 527 -35.14 -36.26 7.82
CA ARG A 527 -36.07 -35.18 7.56
C ARG A 527 -35.85 -34.09 8.60
N TRP A 528 -36.01 -32.84 8.19
CA TRP A 528 -35.91 -31.71 9.11
C TRP A 528 -37.29 -31.09 9.29
N ASN A 529 -37.84 -31.23 10.50
CA ASN A 529 -39.10 -30.65 10.89
C ASN A 529 -38.87 -29.27 11.51
N HIS A 530 -38.82 -28.24 10.66
CA HIS A 530 -38.56 -26.87 11.09
C HIS A 530 -39.80 -26.26 11.76
N PRO A 531 -39.67 -25.60 12.92
CA PRO A 531 -40.80 -25.08 13.69
C PRO A 531 -41.66 -24.08 12.92
N GLU A 532 -41.04 -23.27 12.06
CA GLU A 532 -41.75 -22.23 11.28
C GLU A 532 -42.03 -22.62 9.83
N LEU A 533 -41.18 -23.44 9.20
CA LEU A 533 -41.21 -23.73 7.76
C LEU A 533 -41.81 -25.10 7.46
N GLY A 534 -42.09 -25.90 8.49
CA GLY A 534 -42.52 -27.29 8.36
C GLY A 534 -41.38 -28.19 7.85
N MET A 535 -41.75 -29.20 7.07
CA MET A 535 -40.82 -30.22 6.61
C MET A 535 -39.92 -29.70 5.49
N ILE A 536 -38.61 -29.62 5.76
CA ILE A 536 -37.59 -29.19 4.80
C ILE A 536 -37.00 -30.41 4.09
N SER A 537 -36.86 -30.29 2.76
CA SER A 537 -36.32 -31.36 1.91
C SER A 537 -34.83 -31.61 2.19
N PRO A 538 -34.37 -32.88 2.23
CA PRO A 538 -32.94 -33.22 2.30
C PRO A 538 -32.10 -32.55 1.21
N LEU A 539 -32.66 -32.42 0.00
CA LEU A 539 -31.99 -31.74 -1.12
C LEU A 539 -31.70 -30.25 -0.83
N GLU A 540 -32.40 -29.63 0.13
CA GLU A 540 -32.17 -28.24 0.51
C GLU A 540 -31.13 -28.10 1.63
N PHE A 541 -31.16 -28.97 2.66
CA PHE A 541 -30.33 -28.79 3.85
C PHE A 541 -29.07 -29.66 3.91
N ILE A 542 -29.01 -30.81 3.23
CA ILE A 542 -27.80 -31.66 3.20
C ILE A 542 -26.60 -30.91 2.57
N PRO A 543 -26.75 -30.20 1.43
CA PRO A 543 -25.63 -29.40 0.89
C PRO A 543 -25.15 -28.31 1.87
N ILE A 544 -26.05 -27.73 2.65
CA ILE A 544 -25.71 -26.75 3.69
C ILE A 544 -24.95 -27.43 4.84
N ALA A 545 -25.39 -28.62 5.23
CA ALA A 545 -24.73 -29.42 6.26
C ALA A 545 -23.30 -29.81 5.86
N GLU A 546 -23.08 -30.14 4.59
CA GLU A 546 -21.76 -30.45 4.03
C GLU A 546 -20.86 -29.21 4.00
N GLU A 547 -21.34 -28.08 3.47
CA GLU A 547 -20.59 -26.82 3.40
C GLU A 547 -20.16 -26.32 4.79
N THR A 548 -20.98 -26.55 5.81
CA THR A 548 -20.73 -26.13 7.20
C THR A 548 -20.00 -27.16 8.04
N GLY A 549 -19.85 -28.40 7.55
CA GLY A 549 -19.33 -29.52 8.32
C GLY A 549 -20.31 -30.10 9.36
N LEU A 550 -21.55 -29.59 9.46
CA LEU A 550 -22.58 -30.13 10.34
C LEU A 550 -23.01 -31.56 9.94
N ILE A 551 -22.79 -31.96 8.69
CA ILE A 551 -23.11 -33.30 8.18
C ILE A 551 -22.46 -34.41 9.01
N ILE A 552 -21.30 -34.14 9.61
CA ILE A 552 -20.61 -35.06 10.52
C ILE A 552 -21.48 -35.33 11.76
N GLN A 553 -21.97 -34.28 12.41
CA GLN A 553 -22.76 -34.39 13.65
C GLN A 553 -24.11 -35.05 13.36
N ILE A 554 -24.75 -34.65 12.26
CA ILE A 554 -26.02 -35.23 11.80
C ILE A 554 -25.84 -36.71 11.49
N GLY A 555 -24.78 -37.08 10.78
CA GLY A 555 -24.48 -38.47 10.45
C GLY A 555 -24.20 -39.33 11.68
N GLU A 556 -23.44 -38.81 12.66
CA GLU A 556 -23.21 -39.51 13.92
C GLU A 556 -24.49 -39.74 14.73
N TRP A 557 -25.37 -38.74 14.75
CA TRP A 557 -26.70 -38.86 15.36
C TRP A 557 -27.55 -39.92 14.64
N LEU A 558 -27.60 -39.86 13.30
CA LEU A 558 -28.38 -40.80 12.48
C LEU A 558 -27.93 -42.25 12.70
N ILE A 559 -26.62 -42.52 12.66
CA ILE A 559 -26.08 -43.87 12.86
C ILE A 559 -26.45 -44.39 14.25
N ARG A 560 -26.31 -43.55 15.28
CA ARG A 560 -26.65 -43.92 16.66
C ARG A 560 -28.15 -44.23 16.82
N GLU A 561 -29.02 -43.37 16.28
CA GLU A 561 -30.46 -43.57 16.35
C GLU A 561 -30.88 -44.83 15.60
N VAL A 562 -30.40 -45.04 14.37
CA VAL A 562 -30.70 -46.26 13.60
C VAL A 562 -30.23 -47.51 14.34
N CYS A 563 -29.03 -47.50 14.93
CA CYS A 563 -28.54 -48.64 15.70
C CYS A 563 -29.45 -48.94 16.92
N THR A 564 -29.86 -47.88 17.63
CA THR A 564 -30.71 -47.96 18.82
C THR A 564 -32.10 -48.49 18.46
N LYS A 565 -32.72 -47.95 17.41
CA LYS A 565 -34.05 -48.33 16.93
C LYS A 565 -34.06 -49.76 16.40
N SER A 566 -33.07 -50.13 15.58
CA SER A 566 -32.93 -51.49 15.05
C SER A 566 -32.80 -52.53 16.17
N LYS A 567 -31.99 -52.26 17.20
CA LYS A 567 -31.89 -53.14 18.37
C LYS A 567 -33.21 -53.20 19.16
N MET A 568 -33.88 -52.05 19.33
CA MET A 568 -35.17 -51.99 20.01
C MET A 568 -36.21 -52.84 19.29
N TRP A 569 -36.29 -52.78 17.95
CA TRP A 569 -37.21 -53.60 17.18
C TRP A 569 -36.93 -55.09 17.32
N GLN A 570 -35.65 -55.50 17.34
CA GLN A 570 -35.26 -56.89 17.62
C GLN A 570 -35.73 -57.36 19.01
N ARG A 571 -35.61 -56.51 20.04
CA ARG A 571 -36.10 -56.80 21.39
C ARG A 571 -37.63 -56.91 21.45
N GLN A 572 -38.34 -56.22 20.56
CA GLN A 572 -39.79 -56.31 20.40
C GLN A 572 -40.25 -57.48 19.51
N LEU A 573 -39.35 -58.40 19.16
CA LEU A 573 -39.61 -59.56 18.30
C LEU A 573 -40.12 -59.17 16.90
N ILE A 574 -39.73 -58.00 16.40
CA ILE A 574 -39.95 -57.59 15.02
C ILE A 574 -38.88 -58.27 14.17
N THR A 575 -39.26 -58.77 12.99
CA THR A 575 -38.33 -59.35 12.03
C THR A 575 -37.22 -58.35 11.73
N PRO A 576 -35.94 -58.69 12.02
CA PRO A 576 -34.84 -57.79 11.76
C PRO A 576 -34.64 -57.63 10.26
N VAL A 577 -34.53 -56.39 9.83
CA VAL A 577 -34.27 -55.99 8.44
C VAL A 577 -33.03 -55.12 8.42
N LYS A 578 -32.31 -55.12 7.30
CA LYS A 578 -31.12 -54.29 7.13
C LYS A 578 -31.53 -52.83 6.93
N ILE A 579 -30.89 -51.91 7.62
CA ILE A 579 -31.16 -50.47 7.50
C ILE A 579 -29.99 -49.77 6.80
N SER A 580 -30.29 -49.12 5.69
CA SER A 580 -29.34 -48.37 4.89
C SER A 580 -29.26 -46.92 5.33
N ILE A 581 -28.03 -46.40 5.38
CA ILE A 581 -27.70 -45.05 5.83
C ILE A 581 -26.81 -44.38 4.79
N ASN A 582 -27.24 -43.25 4.26
CA ASN A 582 -26.45 -42.43 3.36
C ASN A 582 -25.23 -41.82 4.06
N LEU A 583 -24.06 -41.93 3.42
CA LEU A 583 -22.82 -41.33 3.87
C LEU A 583 -22.33 -40.25 2.91
N SER A 584 -22.01 -39.08 3.45
CA SER A 584 -21.31 -38.02 2.73
C SER A 584 -19.81 -38.33 2.61
N ALA A 585 -19.17 -37.84 1.54
CA ALA A 585 -17.72 -37.90 1.36
C ALA A 585 -16.95 -37.35 2.57
N ILE A 586 -17.44 -36.25 3.15
CA ILE A 586 -16.81 -35.56 4.30
C ILE A 586 -16.69 -36.48 5.52
N GLN A 587 -17.64 -37.41 5.70
CA GLN A 587 -17.62 -38.36 6.81
C GLN A 587 -16.56 -39.44 6.60
N LEU A 588 -16.39 -39.92 5.36
CA LEU A 588 -15.40 -40.95 5.01
C LEU A 588 -13.95 -40.46 5.11
N PHE A 589 -13.74 -39.14 5.03
CA PHE A 589 -12.44 -38.50 5.25
C PHE A 589 -12.04 -38.39 6.73
N GLN A 590 -12.94 -38.70 7.68
CA GLN A 590 -12.56 -38.69 9.09
C GLN A 590 -11.71 -39.91 9.44
N SER A 591 -10.50 -39.68 9.94
CA SER A 591 -9.58 -40.74 10.36
C SER A 591 -10.12 -41.63 11.48
N ASN A 592 -11.05 -41.13 12.30
CA ASN A 592 -11.67 -41.84 13.41
C ASN A 592 -13.11 -42.32 13.12
N PHE A 593 -13.58 -42.24 11.87
CA PHE A 593 -14.96 -42.63 11.52
C PHE A 593 -15.27 -44.08 11.92
N VAL A 594 -14.42 -45.01 11.50
CA VAL A 594 -14.60 -46.45 11.73
C VAL A 594 -14.63 -46.78 13.23
N GLU A 595 -13.76 -46.11 14.02
CA GLU A 595 -13.72 -46.28 15.48
C GLU A 595 -15.00 -45.80 16.16
N LYS A 596 -15.57 -44.68 15.71
CA LYS A 596 -16.85 -44.16 16.19
C LYS A 596 -18.00 -45.13 15.89
N VAL A 597 -18.08 -45.62 14.65
CA VAL A 597 -19.11 -46.60 14.24
C VAL A 597 -19.01 -47.87 15.08
N LEU A 598 -17.79 -48.40 15.28
CA LEU A 598 -17.56 -49.56 16.14
C LEU A 598 -18.02 -49.31 17.59
N THR A 599 -17.77 -48.12 18.11
CA THR A 599 -18.21 -47.72 19.46
C THR A 599 -19.75 -47.67 19.55
N MET A 600 -20.43 -47.15 18.53
CA MET A 600 -21.89 -47.10 18.47
C MET A 600 -22.51 -48.51 18.40
N LEU A 601 -21.97 -49.39 17.56
CA LEU A 601 -22.42 -50.79 17.45
C LEU A 601 -22.24 -51.54 18.78
N ARG A 602 -21.09 -51.38 19.44
CA ARG A 602 -20.84 -51.97 20.76
C ARG A 602 -21.77 -51.43 21.83
N GLY A 603 -22.00 -50.11 21.86
CA GLY A 603 -22.88 -49.47 22.85
C GLY A 603 -24.35 -49.88 22.72
N THR A 604 -24.79 -50.23 21.51
CA THR A 604 -26.15 -50.68 21.20
C THR A 604 -26.31 -52.20 21.14
N GLU A 605 -25.21 -52.95 21.20
CA GLU A 605 -25.16 -54.41 21.00
C GLU A 605 -25.80 -54.88 19.68
N LEU A 606 -25.80 -54.03 18.65
CA LEU A 606 -26.32 -54.38 17.33
C LEU A 606 -25.24 -55.10 16.51
N GLU A 607 -25.60 -56.22 15.88
CA GLU A 607 -24.69 -56.89 14.93
C GLU A 607 -24.53 -56.03 13.66
N ALA A 608 -23.29 -55.87 13.20
CA ALA A 608 -22.94 -55.02 12.05
C ALA A 608 -23.70 -55.36 10.75
N LYS A 609 -24.08 -56.62 10.56
CA LYS A 609 -24.80 -57.11 9.36
C LYS A 609 -26.16 -56.44 9.11
N TRP A 610 -26.72 -55.80 10.13
CA TRP A 610 -28.01 -55.10 10.05
C TRP A 610 -27.89 -53.65 9.62
N ILE A 611 -26.66 -53.15 9.43
CA ILE A 611 -26.39 -51.82 8.91
C ILE A 611 -25.83 -51.93 7.51
N GLU A 612 -26.25 -51.01 6.66
CA GLU A 612 -25.71 -50.79 5.33
C GLU A 612 -25.35 -49.31 5.17
N PHE A 613 -24.20 -49.04 4.57
CA PHE A 613 -23.82 -47.67 4.21
C PHE A 613 -23.93 -47.46 2.71
N GLU A 614 -24.65 -46.41 2.34
CA GLU A 614 -24.84 -46.00 0.95
C GLU A 614 -23.88 -44.85 0.63
N ILE A 615 -23.21 -44.94 -0.51
CA ILE A 615 -22.29 -43.93 -1.02
C ILE A 615 -22.64 -43.62 -2.46
N THR A 616 -22.61 -42.36 -2.88
CA THR A 616 -22.89 -42.01 -4.27
C THR A 616 -21.68 -42.27 -5.18
N GLU A 617 -21.92 -42.50 -6.47
CA GLU A 617 -20.87 -42.72 -7.48
C GLU A 617 -19.81 -41.59 -7.50
N SER A 618 -20.23 -40.34 -7.33
CA SER A 618 -19.37 -39.15 -7.36
C SER A 618 -18.30 -39.16 -6.26
N VAL A 619 -18.60 -39.70 -5.08
CA VAL A 619 -17.63 -39.81 -3.95
C VAL A 619 -16.39 -40.63 -4.34
N ILE A 620 -16.54 -41.51 -5.33
CA ILE A 620 -15.51 -42.47 -5.72
C ILE A 620 -14.63 -41.94 -6.85
N ILE A 621 -15.19 -41.10 -7.73
CA ILE A 621 -14.48 -40.55 -8.90
C ILE A 621 -13.32 -39.64 -8.47
N ASP A 622 -13.44 -38.97 -7.32
CA ASP A 622 -12.42 -38.06 -6.80
C ASP A 622 -11.18 -38.76 -6.19
N LYS A 623 -11.11 -40.10 -6.24
CA LYS A 623 -9.90 -40.94 -6.02
C LYS A 623 -9.01 -40.54 -4.84
N GLU A 624 -9.55 -40.62 -3.63
CA GLU A 624 -8.71 -40.64 -2.44
C GLU A 624 -8.47 -42.06 -1.93
N GLU A 625 -7.21 -42.48 -1.88
CA GLU A 625 -6.77 -43.77 -1.29
C GLU A 625 -7.32 -43.96 0.13
N GLN A 626 -7.54 -42.86 0.84
CA GLN A 626 -8.15 -42.82 2.15
C GLN A 626 -9.60 -43.35 2.16
N VAL A 627 -10.43 -42.97 1.18
CA VAL A 627 -11.85 -43.42 1.12
C VAL A 627 -11.91 -44.92 0.91
N LEU A 628 -11.13 -45.47 -0.02
CA LEU A 628 -11.07 -46.91 -0.26
C LEU A 628 -10.59 -47.68 0.99
N LYS A 629 -9.63 -47.12 1.72
CA LYS A 629 -9.19 -47.68 3.00
C LYS A 629 -10.31 -47.68 4.04
N THR A 630 -11.01 -46.57 4.22
CA THR A 630 -12.15 -46.46 5.14
C THR A 630 -13.26 -47.46 4.78
N LEU A 631 -13.63 -47.57 3.50
CA LEU A 631 -14.64 -48.51 3.03
C LEU A 631 -14.21 -49.98 3.27
N THR A 632 -12.94 -50.30 3.06
CA THR A 632 -12.42 -51.64 3.35
C THR A 632 -12.53 -51.96 4.84
N GLN A 633 -12.16 -51.02 5.70
CA GLN A 633 -12.28 -51.17 7.16
C GLN A 633 -13.74 -51.32 7.62
N ILE A 634 -14.68 -50.59 7.01
CA ILE A 634 -16.12 -50.74 7.26
C ILE A 634 -16.58 -52.15 6.91
N LYS A 635 -16.14 -52.69 5.76
CA LYS A 635 -16.47 -54.04 5.35
C LYS A 635 -15.90 -55.10 6.30
N GLU A 636 -14.69 -54.90 6.80
CA GLU A 636 -14.06 -55.77 7.81
C GLU A 636 -14.85 -55.81 9.13
N LEU A 637 -15.63 -54.76 9.46
CA LEU A 637 -16.56 -54.79 10.59
C LEU A 637 -17.80 -55.67 10.35
N GLY A 638 -18.05 -56.08 9.11
CA GLY A 638 -19.25 -56.82 8.70
C GLY A 638 -20.44 -55.94 8.33
N ILE A 639 -20.21 -54.65 8.04
CA ILE A 639 -21.22 -53.71 7.54
C ILE A 639 -21.27 -53.81 6.01
N SER A 640 -22.47 -53.86 5.44
CA SER A 640 -22.65 -53.88 3.97
C SER A 640 -22.44 -52.49 3.37
N ILE A 641 -21.93 -52.44 2.13
CA ILE A 641 -21.76 -51.17 1.41
C ILE A 641 -22.57 -51.20 0.12
N ALA A 642 -23.41 -50.20 -0.10
CA ALA A 642 -24.18 -49.99 -1.32
C ALA A 642 -23.65 -48.79 -2.11
N LEU A 643 -23.58 -48.94 -3.43
CA LEU A 643 -23.29 -47.84 -4.35
C LEU A 643 -24.60 -47.26 -4.88
N ASP A 644 -24.84 -45.99 -4.59
CA ASP A 644 -26.05 -45.25 -4.91
C ASP A 644 -25.91 -44.40 -6.18
N ASP A 645 -27.05 -44.01 -6.78
CA ASP A 645 -27.16 -43.24 -8.02
C ASP A 645 -26.45 -43.85 -9.25
N PHE A 646 -26.30 -45.18 -9.30
CA PHE A 646 -25.50 -45.83 -10.34
C PHE A 646 -26.11 -45.65 -11.74
N GLY A 647 -25.30 -45.13 -12.67
CA GLY A 647 -25.64 -44.98 -14.08
C GLY A 647 -26.02 -43.55 -14.51
N THR A 648 -25.93 -42.58 -13.60
CA THR A 648 -26.12 -41.14 -13.90
C THR A 648 -24.81 -40.42 -14.27
N GLY A 649 -23.66 -41.05 -14.03
CA GLY A 649 -22.32 -40.49 -14.24
C GLY A 649 -21.41 -41.25 -15.23
N TYR A 650 -20.14 -40.86 -15.28
CA TYR A 650 -19.10 -41.50 -16.11
C TYR A 650 -18.60 -42.81 -15.48
N SER A 651 -19.44 -43.84 -15.45
CA SER A 651 -19.02 -45.16 -14.94
C SER A 651 -18.12 -45.89 -15.93
N ALA A 652 -16.80 -45.80 -15.74
CA ALA A 652 -15.87 -46.78 -16.29
C ALA A 652 -15.95 -48.06 -15.44
N ILE A 653 -16.53 -49.12 -16.00
CA ILE A 653 -16.68 -50.49 -15.43
C ILE A 653 -15.46 -50.99 -14.63
N ASN A 654 -14.25 -50.47 -14.91
CA ASN A 654 -13.04 -50.72 -14.13
C ASN A 654 -13.16 -50.39 -12.63
N TYR A 655 -13.94 -49.37 -12.23
CA TYR A 655 -14.04 -48.95 -10.83
C TYR A 655 -14.92 -49.87 -10.00
N LEU A 656 -16.03 -50.36 -10.57
CA LEU A 656 -16.93 -51.35 -9.96
C LEU A 656 -16.22 -52.59 -9.40
N ARG A 657 -15.10 -52.99 -10.04
CA ARG A 657 -14.29 -54.12 -9.59
C ARG A 657 -13.40 -53.80 -8.38
N GLN A 658 -12.99 -52.54 -8.22
CA GLN A 658 -12.06 -52.12 -7.16
C GLN A 658 -12.78 -51.71 -5.87
N ILE A 659 -14.05 -51.31 -5.96
CA ILE A 659 -14.81 -50.82 -4.81
C ILE A 659 -15.33 -52.01 -4.00
N PRO A 660 -15.14 -52.02 -2.67
CA PRO A 660 -15.60 -53.09 -1.79
C PRO A 660 -17.12 -53.06 -1.52
N CYS A 661 -17.96 -52.68 -2.50
CA CYS A 661 -19.41 -52.68 -2.38
C CYS A 661 -20.02 -54.07 -2.59
N ASP A 662 -21.13 -54.32 -1.89
CA ASP A 662 -21.93 -55.54 -1.96
C ASP A 662 -23.19 -55.34 -2.80
N ILE A 663 -23.70 -54.10 -2.83
CA ILE A 663 -24.98 -53.73 -3.42
C ILE A 663 -24.80 -52.58 -4.41
N ILE A 664 -25.53 -52.62 -5.53
CA ILE A 664 -25.62 -51.55 -6.52
C ILE A 664 -27.07 -51.09 -6.62
N LYS A 665 -27.31 -49.78 -6.41
CA LYS A 665 -28.64 -49.18 -6.52
C LYS A 665 -28.73 -48.43 -7.85
N ILE A 666 -29.64 -48.88 -8.72
CA ILE A 666 -29.89 -48.29 -10.03
C ILE A 666 -30.75 -47.05 -9.85
N ASP A 667 -30.26 -45.90 -10.32
CA ASP A 667 -30.94 -44.62 -10.16
C ASP A 667 -32.33 -44.61 -10.81
N LYS A 668 -33.25 -43.87 -10.19
CA LYS A 668 -34.63 -43.72 -10.64
C LYS A 668 -34.75 -43.19 -12.07
N SER A 669 -33.80 -42.40 -12.58
CA SER A 669 -33.86 -41.85 -13.95
C SER A 669 -33.82 -42.95 -15.00
N LEU A 670 -33.03 -44.00 -14.77
CA LEU A 670 -32.97 -45.17 -15.65
C LEU A 670 -34.25 -46.02 -15.53
N VAL A 671 -34.83 -46.10 -14.33
CA VAL A 671 -36.04 -46.89 -14.05
C VAL A 671 -37.31 -46.23 -14.60
N LYS A 672 -37.38 -44.90 -14.57
CA LYS A 672 -38.56 -44.11 -14.93
C LYS A 672 -39.01 -44.37 -16.38
N ASP A 673 -38.06 -44.38 -17.31
CA ASP A 673 -38.35 -44.40 -18.75
C ASP A 673 -38.16 -45.78 -19.41
N MET A 674 -37.97 -46.86 -18.62
CA MET A 674 -37.82 -48.24 -19.12
C MET A 674 -38.99 -48.74 -19.97
N GLN A 675 -40.16 -48.10 -19.92
CA GLN A 675 -41.35 -48.51 -20.67
C GLN A 675 -41.47 -47.84 -22.05
N ILE A 676 -40.90 -46.64 -22.19
CA ILE A 676 -41.06 -45.81 -23.39
C ILE A 676 -39.88 -46.03 -24.32
N GLU A 677 -38.67 -46.18 -23.75
CA GLU A 677 -37.44 -46.39 -24.49
C GLU A 677 -36.92 -47.81 -24.28
N VAL A 678 -37.00 -48.63 -25.34
CA VAL A 678 -36.43 -49.99 -25.36
C VAL A 678 -34.96 -49.97 -24.93
N THR A 679 -34.23 -48.91 -25.29
CA THR A 679 -32.84 -48.69 -24.93
C THR A 679 -32.61 -48.66 -23.41
N ASN A 680 -33.51 -48.05 -22.63
CA ASN A 680 -33.35 -47.96 -21.17
C ASN A 680 -33.58 -49.31 -20.49
N PHE A 681 -34.55 -50.10 -20.96
CA PHE A 681 -34.73 -51.47 -20.48
C PHE A 681 -33.48 -52.33 -20.73
N GLU A 682 -32.90 -52.27 -21.94
CA GLU A 682 -31.69 -53.01 -22.28
C GLU A 682 -30.47 -52.57 -21.45
N ILE A 683 -30.35 -51.27 -21.15
CA ILE A 683 -29.30 -50.74 -20.26
C ILE A 683 -29.46 -51.32 -18.85
N VAL A 684 -30.66 -51.23 -18.27
CA VAL A 684 -30.94 -51.76 -16.92
C VAL A 684 -30.71 -53.27 -16.88
N ALA A 685 -31.17 -54.02 -17.89
CA ALA A 685 -30.93 -55.45 -18.01
C ALA A 685 -29.44 -55.81 -18.08
N ALA A 686 -28.65 -55.05 -18.85
CA ALA A 686 -27.20 -55.22 -18.94
C ALA A 686 -26.49 -54.91 -17.61
N ILE A 687 -26.93 -53.87 -16.88
CA ILE A 687 -26.41 -53.51 -15.56
C ILE A 687 -26.69 -54.63 -14.56
N VAL A 688 -27.93 -55.14 -14.50
CA VAL A 688 -28.31 -56.23 -13.59
C VAL A 688 -27.44 -57.47 -13.87
N ALA A 689 -27.35 -57.88 -15.14
CA ALA A 689 -26.54 -59.03 -15.53
C ALA A 689 -25.04 -58.86 -15.23
N LEU A 690 -24.50 -57.64 -15.34
CA LEU A 690 -23.11 -57.34 -14.98
C LEU A 690 -22.89 -57.46 -13.46
N CYS A 691 -23.80 -56.90 -12.66
CA CYS A 691 -23.71 -56.92 -11.20
C CYS A 691 -23.78 -58.35 -10.67
N HIS A 692 -24.67 -59.18 -11.19
CA HIS A 692 -24.76 -60.60 -10.84
C HIS A 692 -23.47 -61.36 -11.17
N LYS A 693 -22.84 -61.09 -12.32
CA LYS A 693 -21.52 -61.67 -12.67
C LYS A 693 -20.40 -61.24 -11.73
N LEU A 694 -20.56 -60.10 -11.06
CA LEU A 694 -19.64 -59.60 -10.04
C LEU A 694 -20.04 -60.01 -8.62
N ASN A 695 -21.05 -60.88 -8.46
CA ASN A 695 -21.64 -61.28 -7.18
C ASN A 695 -22.10 -60.08 -6.34
N LYS A 696 -22.72 -59.09 -6.98
CA LYS A 696 -23.31 -57.92 -6.33
C LYS A 696 -24.83 -57.99 -6.44
N THR A 697 -25.51 -57.64 -5.36
CA THR A 697 -26.98 -57.53 -5.29
C THR A 697 -27.42 -56.20 -5.94
N VAL A 698 -28.56 -56.20 -6.63
CA VAL A 698 -29.07 -55.03 -7.33
C VAL A 698 -30.38 -54.56 -6.75
N VAL A 699 -30.45 -53.27 -6.43
CA VAL A 699 -31.68 -52.58 -6.01
C VAL A 699 -32.11 -51.63 -7.12
N ALA A 700 -33.35 -51.72 -7.60
CA ALA A 700 -33.90 -50.72 -8.53
C ALA A 700 -34.70 -49.66 -7.77
N GLU A 701 -34.34 -48.40 -7.95
CA GLU A 701 -34.99 -47.28 -7.27
C GLU A 701 -36.05 -46.59 -8.11
N GLY A 702 -37.00 -45.91 -7.46
CA GLY A 702 -38.04 -45.15 -8.15
C GLY A 702 -39.07 -46.02 -8.86
N VAL A 703 -39.35 -47.23 -8.35
CA VAL A 703 -40.43 -48.08 -8.89
C VAL A 703 -41.78 -47.50 -8.48
N GLU A 704 -42.51 -46.93 -9.44
CA GLU A 704 -43.78 -46.24 -9.21
C GLU A 704 -44.99 -46.96 -9.81
N THR A 705 -44.77 -47.83 -10.80
CA THR A 705 -45.85 -48.47 -11.58
C THR A 705 -45.75 -50.00 -11.58
N PRO A 706 -46.88 -50.73 -11.64
CA PRO A 706 -46.86 -52.19 -11.76
C PRO A 706 -46.10 -52.69 -13.00
N GLN A 707 -46.12 -51.93 -14.09
CA GLN A 707 -45.42 -52.28 -15.33
C GLN A 707 -43.89 -52.20 -15.17
N GLN A 708 -43.35 -51.23 -14.40
CA GLN A 708 -41.93 -51.20 -14.04
C GLN A 708 -41.56 -52.44 -13.22
N LEU A 709 -42.39 -52.80 -12.23
CA LEU A 709 -42.20 -54.00 -11.42
C LEU A 709 -42.12 -55.26 -12.29
N LEU A 710 -43.06 -55.44 -13.24
CA LEU A 710 -43.05 -56.58 -14.17
C LEU A 710 -41.78 -56.63 -15.03
N SER A 711 -41.29 -55.48 -15.50
CA SER A 711 -40.02 -55.42 -16.25
C SER A 711 -38.82 -55.81 -15.39
N LEU A 712 -38.77 -55.34 -14.14
CA LEU A 712 -37.70 -55.66 -13.19
C LEU A 712 -37.71 -57.14 -12.77
N GLN A 713 -38.90 -57.75 -12.63
CA GLN A 713 -39.05 -59.19 -12.39
C GLN A 713 -38.51 -60.02 -13.56
N LYS A 714 -38.72 -59.59 -14.82
CA LYS A 714 -38.24 -60.31 -16.01
C LYS A 714 -36.72 -60.37 -16.12
N ILE A 715 -36.03 -59.37 -15.59
CA ILE A 715 -34.57 -59.29 -15.60
C ILE A 715 -33.95 -59.78 -14.29
N GLU A 716 -34.77 -60.40 -13.42
CA GLU A 716 -34.33 -60.99 -12.15
C GLU A 716 -33.65 -59.97 -11.21
N CYS A 717 -34.15 -58.73 -11.17
CA CYS A 717 -33.70 -57.73 -10.19
C CYS A 717 -33.90 -58.26 -8.76
N ASP A 718 -32.92 -58.06 -7.86
CA ASP A 718 -32.93 -58.69 -6.54
C ASP A 718 -33.86 -57.97 -5.55
N GLU A 719 -33.82 -56.65 -5.54
CA GLU A 719 -34.61 -55.81 -4.65
C GLU A 719 -35.16 -54.58 -5.40
N ILE A 720 -36.26 -54.02 -4.88
CA ILE A 720 -36.89 -52.83 -5.43
C ILE A 720 -37.27 -51.83 -4.34
N GLN A 721 -37.19 -50.55 -4.67
CA GLN A 721 -37.57 -49.44 -3.81
C GLN A 721 -38.35 -48.40 -4.61
N GLY A 722 -39.50 -47.97 -4.10
CA GLY A 722 -40.27 -46.94 -4.77
C GLY A 722 -41.70 -46.78 -4.26
N TYR A 723 -42.38 -45.77 -4.80
CA TYR A 723 -43.70 -45.34 -4.33
C TYR A 723 -44.83 -46.30 -4.68
N LEU A 724 -44.58 -47.28 -5.56
CA LEU A 724 -45.54 -48.35 -5.84
C LEU A 724 -45.96 -49.08 -4.55
N PHE A 725 -44.99 -49.37 -3.67
CA PHE A 725 -45.22 -50.06 -2.41
C PHE A 725 -45.37 -49.09 -1.24
N SER A 726 -44.37 -48.22 -1.05
CA SER A 726 -44.38 -47.26 0.05
C SER A 726 -43.56 -46.01 -0.26
N LYS A 727 -44.10 -44.87 0.17
CA LYS A 727 -43.31 -43.66 0.37
C LYS A 727 -42.43 -43.81 1.62
N PRO A 728 -41.48 -42.89 1.85
CA PRO A 728 -40.82 -42.78 3.15
C PRO A 728 -41.84 -42.49 4.25
N VAL A 729 -41.88 -43.32 5.29
CA VAL A 729 -42.87 -43.26 6.37
C VAL A 729 -42.19 -43.10 7.73
N GLU A 730 -42.95 -42.68 8.73
CA GLU A 730 -42.47 -42.61 10.11
C GLU A 730 -42.22 -44.00 10.71
N GLU A 731 -41.46 -44.06 11.82
CA GLU A 731 -41.11 -45.31 12.52
C GLU A 731 -42.34 -46.20 12.81
N THR A 732 -43.44 -45.61 13.28
CA THR A 732 -44.63 -46.36 13.71
C THR A 732 -45.30 -47.08 12.53
N GLU A 733 -45.41 -46.40 11.40
CA GLU A 733 -45.96 -46.97 10.16
C GLU A 733 -44.99 -47.98 9.53
N PHE A 734 -43.68 -47.72 9.57
CA PHE A 734 -42.67 -48.67 9.11
C PHE A 734 -42.71 -50.00 9.88
N VAL A 735 -42.82 -49.94 11.22
CA VAL A 735 -42.96 -51.14 12.05
C VAL A 735 -44.27 -51.87 11.73
N GLU A 736 -45.35 -51.14 11.44
CA GLU A 736 -46.62 -51.74 11.07
C GLU A 736 -46.60 -52.42 9.70
N ILE A 737 -45.89 -51.82 8.74
CA ILE A 737 -45.54 -52.41 7.46
C ILE A 737 -44.91 -53.79 7.74
N ILE A 738 -43.78 -53.85 8.46
CA ILE A 738 -43.07 -55.12 8.71
C ILE A 738 -43.97 -56.17 9.36
N LYS A 739 -44.78 -55.80 10.37
CA LYS A 739 -45.61 -56.75 11.12
C LYS A 739 -46.81 -57.28 10.35
N ASN A 740 -47.53 -56.41 9.65
CA ASN A 740 -48.90 -56.70 9.19
C ASN A 740 -49.01 -56.86 7.66
N LYS A 741 -47.91 -56.78 6.91
CA LYS A 741 -47.89 -56.85 5.44
C LYS A 741 -48.91 -55.92 4.77
N LYS A 742 -49.20 -54.76 5.39
CA LYS A 742 -50.31 -53.86 5.01
C LYS A 742 -50.26 -53.38 3.55
N TRP A 743 -49.08 -53.39 2.91
CA TRP A 743 -48.89 -52.97 1.51
C TRP A 743 -49.53 -53.92 0.48
N ILE A 744 -49.64 -55.22 0.79
CA ILE A 744 -50.17 -56.23 -0.15
C ILE A 744 -51.62 -55.91 -0.54
N ASN A 745 -52.43 -55.44 0.42
CA ASN A 745 -53.83 -55.09 0.19
C ASN A 745 -54.03 -53.84 -0.70
N LYS A 746 -52.98 -53.04 -0.92
CA LYS A 746 -53.02 -51.80 -1.71
C LYS A 746 -52.82 -52.07 -3.21
N ILE A 747 -52.03 -53.09 -3.55
CA ILE A 747 -51.78 -53.51 -4.94
C ILE A 747 -52.98 -54.30 -5.47
N VAL A 748 -53.49 -55.26 -4.69
CA VAL A 748 -54.62 -56.13 -5.08
C VAL A 748 -55.95 -55.37 -5.27
N LYS A 749 -56.08 -54.14 -4.73
CA LYS A 749 -57.28 -53.30 -4.92
C LYS A 749 -57.25 -52.41 -6.16
N ASN A 750 -56.11 -52.31 -6.85
CA ASN A 750 -55.94 -51.52 -8.07
C ASN A 750 -55.83 -52.38 -9.33
N ASP A 751 -56.06 -53.70 -9.23
CA ASP A 751 -56.30 -54.61 -10.36
C ASP A 751 -57.78 -54.67 -10.74
#